data_AF-A0A1E8CRX2-F1
#
_entry.id   AF-A0A1E8CRX2-F1
#
_cell.length_a   1.000
_cell.length_b   1.000
_cell.length_c   1.000
_cell.angle_alpha   90.00
_cell.angle_beta   90.00
_cell.angle_gamma   90.00
#
_symmetry.space_group_name_H-M   'P 1'
#
loop_
_entity.id
_entity.type
_entity.pdbx_description
1 polymer ?
#
loop_
_entity_poly.entity_id
_entity_poly.type
_entity_poly.pdbx_seq_one_letter_code
_entity_poly.pdbx_strand_id
1 'polypeptide(L)'
;MSQRGLAEAVSRMRDRGLGAEAIAVFEHYYTQLERGALGTVPESTIRPLGEVQELGNVSVSHEEARSALSQTAVIKLNGGLGTGMGMTGAKSALVVKDDLTFLDIIAQQVLSLREQWDVELPLVLMNSFRTSEESLKILAKYPALPVEGLPLDFIQNAEPKLRPDDLTPIDWPEDPELEWCPPGHGDVYVSLVTSGVLDALLEKGIRFAFLSNSDNLGATCDPDVAAWMVEHDLPYVAEVCRRTRSDRKGGHLAVRKADGQLILRDTAMVQEGEERYFRDTTRHSTFNANNVWINLEVLRERMRAHDGVLGLPIIVNRKPVDPADPASPEIIQIESAMGTAIEVFEGSEALLVPRTRFRPVKTTNDLLVVRSDFFSLDESYHVVAVRPGPEPYVDLDSAYRFVPGFEARFPYGPPSLAECTSLRVIGDPVFEEDVRCIGDVLIDGLRRVRRSAVLGGLNDAVGEPGVSDLRSVDDHLRSILASLQPSPTRSLPLAEALGLVVARDVRAKVDLPGFDNSSMDGYAVCSPSLAGAGEEAVRLRIVGEVAAGDDPSFTVSPGEAARIMTGARMPAGADAVIAVEDTDGAAQGEVECRAEAPSGTYVRRRGEDIAAGTVVASAGDVVGSRTIAVLAACGHGEVEVHARPHVVVLSTGSELVSPGGSLGPGQIHDSNSSMLWAECIAVGASAEIRAAVGDTDAELLAALDEIVAQADVIITSGGVSMGAYDVVKSALRTEGVDFVKVAMQPGKPQGFGFLTGPGGRRVPLFALPGNPVSSFVSFEIFVRPALRRLMRLAPEKRRLRRATLTEGVRSFSGRRQFGRAVLSRSPEGPLLAGPVAGQGSHFVGDLARANGLFIVPDDVSELDAGDVVDVILLDSDA
;
A
#
# COMPACT_ATOMS: atom_id res chain seq x y z
N MET A 1 40.76 -16.16 -21.47
CA MET A 1 40.75 -16.47 -20.02
C MET A 1 39.71 -17.53 -19.70
N SER A 2 38.54 -17.50 -20.36
CA SER A 2 37.47 -18.50 -20.30
C SER A 2 37.83 -19.96 -20.61
N GLN A 3 38.78 -20.25 -21.51
CA GLN A 3 39.12 -21.64 -21.89
C GLN A 3 39.64 -22.46 -20.71
N ARG A 4 40.33 -21.79 -19.75
CA ARG A 4 40.76 -22.44 -18.51
C ARG A 4 39.57 -22.78 -17.63
N GLY A 5 38.65 -21.84 -17.42
CA GLY A 5 37.43 -22.07 -16.63
C GLY A 5 36.56 -23.17 -17.22
N LEU A 6 36.38 -23.19 -18.55
CA LEU A 6 35.64 -24.24 -19.25
C LEU A 6 36.30 -25.61 -19.08
N ALA A 7 37.62 -25.71 -19.31
CA ALA A 7 38.34 -26.97 -19.16
C ALA A 7 38.26 -27.51 -17.71
N GLU A 8 38.32 -26.63 -16.72
CA GLU A 8 38.17 -26.98 -15.31
C GLU A 8 36.75 -27.46 -14.98
N ALA A 9 35.73 -26.72 -15.42
CA ALA A 9 34.32 -27.10 -15.26
C ALA A 9 34.02 -28.46 -15.88
N VAL A 10 34.46 -28.69 -17.12
CA VAL A 10 34.29 -29.96 -17.83
C VAL A 10 35.03 -31.10 -17.12
N SER A 11 36.23 -30.84 -16.58
CA SER A 11 36.94 -31.83 -15.76
C SER A 11 36.12 -32.22 -14.53
N ARG A 12 35.62 -31.24 -13.76
CA ARG A 12 34.78 -31.49 -12.57
C ARG A 12 33.52 -32.27 -12.93
N MET A 13 32.87 -31.96 -14.05
CA MET A 13 31.67 -32.65 -14.52
C MET A 13 31.96 -34.12 -14.86
N ARG A 14 33.09 -34.41 -15.52
CA ARG A 14 33.55 -35.79 -15.79
C ARG A 14 33.88 -36.53 -14.51
N ASP A 15 34.55 -35.88 -13.56
CA ASP A 15 34.92 -36.49 -12.27
C ASP A 15 33.68 -36.81 -11.42
N ARG A 16 32.60 -36.02 -11.55
CA ARG A 16 31.28 -36.32 -10.95
C ARG A 16 30.50 -37.42 -11.69
N GLY A 17 30.94 -37.83 -12.87
CA GLY A 17 30.31 -38.89 -13.66
C GLY A 17 29.14 -38.44 -14.52
N LEU A 18 29.09 -37.17 -14.92
CA LEU A 18 28.03 -36.67 -15.81
C LEU A 18 28.22 -37.15 -17.26
N GLY A 19 27.11 -37.39 -17.95
CA GLY A 19 27.08 -37.88 -19.33
C GLY A 19 27.66 -36.89 -20.35
N ALA A 20 28.06 -37.40 -21.52
CA ALA A 20 28.69 -36.61 -22.57
C ALA A 20 27.75 -35.51 -23.12
N GLU A 21 26.46 -35.80 -23.23
CA GLU A 21 25.43 -34.88 -23.71
C GLU A 21 25.21 -33.74 -22.71
N ALA A 22 25.18 -34.02 -21.40
CA ALA A 22 25.07 -33.00 -20.36
C ALA A 22 26.28 -32.05 -20.37
N ILE A 23 27.49 -32.59 -20.57
CA ILE A 23 28.70 -31.79 -20.74
C ILE A 23 28.62 -30.92 -22.00
N ALA A 24 28.17 -31.46 -23.13
CA ALA A 24 28.04 -30.71 -24.38
C ALA A 24 27.03 -29.55 -24.26
N VAL A 25 25.92 -29.75 -23.55
CA VAL A 25 24.93 -28.71 -23.25
C VAL A 25 25.54 -27.61 -22.38
N PHE A 26 26.27 -27.97 -21.34
CA PHE A 26 26.98 -27.00 -20.50
C PHE A 26 28.03 -26.22 -21.31
N GLU A 27 28.86 -26.89 -22.12
CA GLU A 27 29.86 -26.24 -22.99
C GLU A 27 29.21 -25.25 -23.96
N HIS A 28 28.04 -25.60 -24.52
CA HIS A 28 27.26 -24.74 -25.38
C HIS A 28 26.81 -23.47 -24.65
N TYR A 29 26.20 -23.59 -23.47
CA TYR A 29 25.75 -22.43 -22.70
C TYR A 29 26.88 -21.60 -22.11
N TYR A 30 27.97 -22.23 -21.68
CA TYR A 30 29.18 -21.53 -21.25
C TYR A 30 29.73 -20.64 -22.37
N THR A 31 29.75 -21.15 -23.60
CA THR A 31 30.19 -20.37 -24.78
C THR A 31 29.24 -19.20 -25.07
N GLN A 32 27.93 -19.38 -24.88
CA GLN A 32 26.96 -18.29 -25.01
C GLN A 32 27.17 -17.22 -23.93
N LEU A 33 27.33 -17.64 -22.67
CA LEU A 33 27.60 -16.78 -21.54
C LEU A 33 28.88 -15.95 -21.76
N GLU A 34 29.96 -16.58 -22.24
CA GLU A 34 31.22 -15.90 -22.56
C GLU A 34 31.03 -14.80 -23.61
N ARG A 35 30.14 -15.02 -24.58
CA ARG A 35 29.80 -14.04 -25.64
C ARG A 35 28.84 -12.94 -25.16
N GLY A 36 28.47 -12.94 -23.88
CA GLY A 36 27.58 -11.94 -23.29
C GLY A 36 26.10 -12.19 -23.58
N ALA A 37 25.70 -13.43 -23.91
CA ALA A 37 24.28 -13.77 -24.05
C ALA A 37 23.57 -13.63 -22.69
N LEU A 38 22.55 -12.78 -22.65
CA LEU A 38 21.72 -12.57 -21.45
C LEU A 38 20.41 -13.36 -21.48
N GLY A 39 20.07 -14.00 -22.60
CA GLY A 39 18.80 -14.74 -22.75
C GLY A 39 17.55 -13.86 -22.82
N THR A 40 17.70 -12.54 -23.00
CA THR A 40 16.56 -11.62 -23.06
C THR A 40 15.86 -11.66 -24.41
N VAL A 41 14.54 -11.62 -24.38
CA VAL A 41 13.65 -11.51 -25.54
C VAL A 41 13.06 -10.09 -25.56
N PRO A 42 13.43 -9.23 -26.53
CA PRO A 42 12.85 -7.90 -26.68
C PRO A 42 11.37 -7.95 -27.11
N GLU A 43 10.52 -7.05 -26.62
CA GLU A 43 9.12 -6.92 -27.03
C GLU A 43 9.02 -6.57 -28.52
N SER A 44 9.99 -5.82 -29.03
CA SER A 44 10.08 -5.45 -30.44
C SER A 44 10.22 -6.66 -31.38
N THR A 45 10.76 -7.79 -30.92
CA THR A 45 10.98 -9.00 -31.75
C THR A 45 9.79 -9.95 -31.74
N ILE A 46 8.76 -9.67 -30.94
CA ILE A 46 7.57 -10.53 -30.78
C ILE A 46 6.26 -9.82 -31.07
N ARG A 47 5.22 -10.62 -31.33
CA ARG A 47 3.81 -10.19 -31.33
C ARG A 47 3.03 -11.07 -30.34
N PRO A 48 1.93 -10.57 -29.75
CA PRO A 48 1.06 -11.37 -28.89
C PRO A 48 0.61 -12.68 -29.55
N LEU A 49 0.38 -13.72 -28.75
CA LEU A 49 -0.01 -15.06 -29.19
C LEU A 49 -1.24 -15.06 -30.10
N GLY A 50 -2.25 -14.23 -29.78
CA GLY A 50 -3.52 -14.21 -30.48
C GLY A 50 -4.50 -15.27 -29.96
N GLU A 51 -5.44 -15.68 -30.81
CA GLU A 51 -6.39 -16.77 -30.52
C GLU A 51 -5.72 -18.13 -30.78
N VAL A 52 -5.99 -19.09 -29.90
CA VAL A 52 -5.45 -20.45 -29.97
C VAL A 52 -6.56 -21.46 -29.70
N GLN A 53 -6.32 -22.73 -30.02
CA GLN A 53 -7.27 -23.82 -29.77
C GLN A 53 -7.65 -23.86 -28.28
N GLU A 54 -8.93 -24.02 -27.98
CA GLU A 54 -9.42 -24.22 -26.61
C GLU A 54 -9.68 -25.71 -26.37
N LEU A 55 -9.28 -26.24 -25.20
CA LEU A 55 -9.48 -27.65 -24.86
C LEU A 55 -10.95 -28.09 -24.99
N GLY A 56 -11.89 -27.25 -24.56
CA GLY A 56 -13.33 -27.53 -24.66
C GLY A 56 -13.88 -27.64 -26.10
N ASN A 57 -13.08 -27.26 -27.10
CA ASN A 57 -13.43 -27.36 -28.52
C ASN A 57 -12.71 -28.53 -29.22
N VAL A 58 -11.90 -29.32 -28.50
CA VAL A 58 -11.32 -30.56 -29.02
C VAL A 58 -12.43 -31.61 -29.07
N SER A 59 -12.63 -32.25 -30.22
CA SER A 59 -13.69 -33.24 -30.42
C SER A 59 -13.06 -34.57 -30.82
N VAL A 60 -12.89 -35.47 -29.85
CA VAL A 60 -12.33 -36.81 -30.06
C VAL A 60 -13.29 -37.88 -29.55
N SER A 61 -13.29 -39.04 -30.17
CA SER A 61 -14.04 -40.20 -29.68
C SER A 61 -13.35 -40.83 -28.47
N HIS A 62 -14.12 -41.56 -27.67
CA HIS A 62 -13.59 -42.30 -26.52
C HIS A 62 -12.50 -43.32 -26.94
N GLU A 63 -12.61 -43.92 -28.12
CA GLU A 63 -11.62 -44.87 -28.64
C GLU A 63 -10.31 -44.17 -29.03
N GLU A 64 -10.39 -43.00 -29.66
CA GLU A 64 -9.21 -42.18 -30.00
C GLU A 64 -8.49 -41.70 -28.74
N ALA A 65 -9.23 -41.15 -27.76
CA ALA A 65 -8.71 -40.74 -26.46
C ALA A 65 -8.01 -41.89 -25.73
N ARG A 66 -8.65 -43.07 -25.65
CA ARG A 66 -8.06 -44.27 -25.06
C ARG A 66 -6.79 -44.72 -25.78
N SER A 67 -6.83 -44.76 -27.12
CA SER A 67 -5.68 -45.17 -27.94
C SER A 67 -4.50 -44.22 -27.74
N ALA A 68 -4.73 -42.91 -27.73
CA ALA A 68 -3.68 -41.93 -27.52
C ALA A 68 -3.10 -41.99 -26.10
N LEU A 69 -3.95 -42.14 -25.09
CA LEU A 69 -3.53 -42.27 -23.70
C LEU A 69 -2.67 -43.54 -23.48
N SER A 70 -2.95 -44.64 -24.18
CA SER A 70 -2.13 -45.87 -24.08
C SER A 70 -0.70 -45.73 -24.63
N GLN A 71 -0.44 -44.68 -25.41
CA GLN A 71 0.88 -44.32 -25.97
C GLN A 71 1.50 -43.12 -25.25
N THR A 72 0.97 -42.72 -24.09
CA THR A 72 1.39 -41.53 -23.33
C THR A 72 2.04 -41.92 -22.01
N ALA A 73 3.03 -41.16 -21.55
CA ALA A 73 3.55 -41.22 -20.18
C ALA A 73 3.39 -39.88 -19.45
N VAL A 74 3.22 -39.96 -18.13
CA VAL A 74 3.22 -38.79 -17.24
C VAL A 74 4.61 -38.63 -16.66
N ILE A 75 5.21 -37.46 -16.87
CA ILE A 75 6.52 -37.11 -16.31
C ILE A 75 6.33 -35.91 -15.37
N LYS A 76 6.63 -36.09 -14.09
CA LYS A 76 6.53 -35.01 -13.09
C LYS A 76 7.90 -34.47 -12.74
N LEU A 77 8.07 -33.15 -12.85
CA LEU A 77 9.28 -32.47 -12.41
C LEU A 77 9.31 -32.40 -10.88
N ASN A 78 10.32 -33.02 -10.29
CA ASN A 78 10.41 -33.25 -8.85
C ASN A 78 11.83 -33.04 -8.28
N GLY A 79 12.70 -32.34 -9.02
CA GLY A 79 14.05 -32.02 -8.56
C GLY A 79 14.15 -30.82 -7.61
N GLY A 80 13.10 -29.99 -7.55
CA GLY A 80 13.08 -28.75 -6.77
C GLY A 80 12.95 -28.97 -5.26
N LEU A 81 13.80 -28.29 -4.50
CA LEU A 81 13.73 -28.24 -3.04
C LEU A 81 12.75 -27.14 -2.63
N GLY A 82 11.86 -27.42 -1.66
CA GLY A 82 10.87 -26.46 -1.16
C GLY A 82 11.46 -25.32 -0.30
N THR A 83 12.66 -24.83 -0.62
CA THR A 83 13.45 -23.88 0.19
C THR A 83 12.72 -22.58 0.46
N GLY A 84 11.92 -22.09 -0.50
CA GLY A 84 11.07 -20.90 -0.33
C GLY A 84 10.04 -21.03 0.80
N MET A 85 9.66 -22.27 1.14
CA MET A 85 8.77 -22.62 2.25
C MET A 85 9.54 -23.23 3.43
N GLY A 86 10.87 -23.12 3.45
CA GLY A 86 11.72 -23.59 4.55
C GLY A 86 11.90 -25.11 4.60
N MET A 87 11.67 -25.80 3.48
CA MET A 87 11.86 -27.25 3.38
C MET A 87 13.27 -27.60 2.90
N THR A 88 13.80 -28.72 3.41
CA THR A 88 15.09 -29.28 3.01
C THR A 88 14.96 -30.50 2.08
N GLY A 89 13.78 -31.11 2.00
CA GLY A 89 13.46 -32.28 1.17
C GLY A 89 12.64 -31.95 -0.07
N ALA A 90 12.10 -33.00 -0.71
CA ALA A 90 11.25 -32.89 -1.88
C ALA A 90 9.97 -32.11 -1.53
N LYS A 91 9.69 -31.04 -2.26
CA LYS A 91 8.46 -30.27 -2.04
C LYS A 91 7.21 -31.13 -2.20
N SER A 92 7.28 -32.11 -3.11
CA SER A 92 6.19 -33.02 -3.39
C SER A 92 5.89 -34.01 -2.24
N ALA A 93 6.78 -34.14 -1.27
CA ALA A 93 6.56 -34.89 -0.04
C ALA A 93 5.76 -34.11 1.02
N LEU A 94 5.46 -32.83 0.79
CA LEU A 94 4.61 -32.03 1.67
C LEU A 94 3.17 -32.58 1.64
N VAL A 95 2.56 -32.76 2.81
CA VAL A 95 1.12 -33.08 2.94
C VAL A 95 0.29 -31.90 2.46
N VAL A 96 -0.69 -32.14 1.59
CA VAL A 96 -1.48 -31.10 0.90
C VAL A 96 -2.97 -31.19 1.18
N LYS A 97 -3.52 -32.39 1.25
CA LYS A 97 -4.96 -32.59 1.48
C LYS A 97 -5.22 -33.97 2.03
N ASP A 98 -6.11 -34.10 3.00
CA ASP A 98 -6.60 -35.38 3.51
C ASP A 98 -5.47 -36.36 3.89
N ASP A 99 -4.41 -35.83 4.54
CA ASP A 99 -3.16 -36.53 4.89
C ASP A 99 -2.33 -37.09 3.71
N LEU A 100 -2.70 -36.74 2.48
CA LEU A 100 -1.99 -37.09 1.25
C LEU A 100 -0.97 -36.00 0.88
N THR A 101 0.22 -36.43 0.47
CA THR A 101 1.24 -35.55 -0.13
C THR A 101 0.91 -35.22 -1.58
N PHE A 102 1.66 -34.31 -2.22
CA PHE A 102 1.53 -34.09 -3.67
C PHE A 102 1.74 -35.41 -4.44
N LEU A 103 2.75 -36.21 -4.07
CA LEU A 103 3.04 -37.48 -4.74
C LEU A 103 1.94 -38.52 -4.52
N ASP A 104 1.34 -38.57 -3.33
CA ASP A 104 0.20 -39.45 -3.06
C ASP A 104 -0.99 -39.09 -3.98
N ILE A 105 -1.31 -37.80 -4.11
CA ILE A 105 -2.40 -37.33 -4.98
C ILE A 105 -2.08 -37.62 -6.45
N ILE A 106 -0.87 -37.32 -6.92
CA ILE A 106 -0.43 -37.60 -8.30
C ILE A 106 -0.50 -39.10 -8.62
N ALA A 107 -0.05 -39.96 -7.69
CA ALA A 107 -0.11 -41.40 -7.84
C ALA A 107 -1.56 -41.87 -8.05
N GLN A 108 -2.47 -41.38 -7.21
CA GLN A 108 -3.88 -41.74 -7.29
C GLN A 108 -4.56 -41.20 -8.54
N GLN A 109 -4.23 -39.97 -8.99
CA GLN A 109 -4.72 -39.42 -10.26
C GLN A 109 -4.32 -40.31 -11.44
N VAL A 110 -3.07 -40.77 -11.49
CA VAL A 110 -2.59 -41.69 -12.55
C VAL A 110 -3.29 -43.04 -12.46
N LEU A 111 -3.43 -43.62 -11.27
CA LEU A 111 -4.11 -44.91 -11.09
C LEU A 111 -5.59 -44.84 -11.46
N SER A 112 -6.27 -43.74 -11.11
CA SER A 112 -7.65 -43.48 -11.51
C SER A 112 -7.79 -43.40 -13.03
N LEU A 113 -6.87 -42.70 -13.71
CA LEU A 113 -6.85 -42.67 -15.19
C LEU A 113 -6.61 -44.06 -15.80
N ARG A 114 -5.70 -44.87 -15.23
CA ARG A 114 -5.48 -46.25 -15.69
C ARG A 114 -6.75 -47.09 -15.59
N GLU A 115 -7.47 -46.98 -14.48
CA GLU A 115 -8.71 -47.71 -14.26
C GLU A 115 -9.83 -47.22 -15.18
N GLN A 116 -10.03 -45.90 -15.27
CA GLN A 116 -11.11 -45.31 -16.06
C GLN A 116 -10.97 -45.59 -17.56
N TRP A 117 -9.75 -45.58 -18.07
CA TRP A 117 -9.47 -45.72 -19.51
C TRP A 117 -8.97 -47.11 -19.89
N ASP A 118 -8.72 -48.00 -18.92
CA ASP A 118 -8.16 -49.33 -19.13
C ASP A 118 -6.87 -49.28 -19.99
N VAL A 119 -5.88 -48.53 -19.49
CA VAL A 119 -4.57 -48.35 -20.12
C VAL A 119 -3.44 -48.43 -19.10
N GLU A 120 -2.25 -48.83 -19.56
CA GLU A 120 -1.03 -48.83 -18.75
C GLU A 120 -0.30 -47.48 -18.92
N LEU A 121 -0.76 -46.44 -18.21
CA LEU A 121 -0.22 -45.07 -18.25
C LEU A 121 1.01 -44.93 -17.31
N PRO A 122 2.26 -44.85 -17.79
CA PRO A 122 3.44 -44.77 -16.91
C PRO A 122 3.52 -43.43 -16.17
N LEU A 123 3.98 -43.47 -14.92
CA LEU A 123 4.38 -42.28 -14.15
C LEU A 123 5.88 -42.35 -13.90
N VAL A 124 6.60 -41.30 -14.30
CA VAL A 124 8.04 -41.18 -14.09
C VAL A 124 8.35 -39.83 -13.45
N LEU A 125 9.20 -39.80 -12.42
CA LEU A 125 9.64 -38.59 -11.74
C LEU A 125 11.00 -38.14 -12.26
N MET A 126 11.15 -36.87 -12.61
CA MET A 126 12.47 -36.26 -12.75
C MET A 126 12.91 -35.75 -11.38
N ASN A 127 13.69 -36.57 -10.67
CA ASN A 127 14.20 -36.24 -9.34
C ASN A 127 15.56 -35.54 -9.42
N SER A 128 15.99 -34.97 -8.31
CA SER A 128 17.40 -34.64 -8.09
C SER A 128 18.01 -35.66 -7.15
N PHE A 129 19.33 -35.61 -7.03
CA PHE A 129 20.08 -36.40 -6.04
C PHE A 129 19.62 -36.15 -4.59
N ARG A 130 18.87 -35.06 -4.32
CA ARG A 130 18.31 -34.74 -3.00
C ARG A 130 16.85 -35.15 -2.82
N THR A 131 16.11 -35.47 -3.89
CA THR A 131 14.66 -35.75 -3.81
C THR A 131 14.28 -37.20 -4.12
N SER A 132 15.17 -37.97 -4.75
CA SER A 132 14.85 -39.33 -5.21
C SER A 132 14.44 -40.30 -4.09
N GLU A 133 15.27 -40.47 -3.07
CA GLU A 133 15.03 -41.45 -2.00
C GLU A 133 13.68 -41.23 -1.29
N GLU A 134 13.41 -39.98 -0.90
CA GLU A 134 12.17 -39.60 -0.22
C GLU A 134 10.94 -39.82 -1.12
N SER A 135 11.06 -39.48 -2.40
CA SER A 135 9.97 -39.60 -3.37
C SER A 135 9.62 -41.06 -3.66
N LEU A 136 10.63 -41.92 -3.88
CA LEU A 136 10.43 -43.35 -4.12
C LEU A 136 9.83 -44.05 -2.89
N LYS A 137 10.21 -43.63 -1.68
CA LYS A 137 9.61 -44.13 -0.44
C LYS A 137 8.11 -43.84 -0.35
N ILE A 138 7.66 -42.68 -0.84
CA ILE A 138 6.23 -42.34 -0.89
C ILE A 138 5.53 -43.20 -1.95
N LEU A 139 6.09 -43.30 -3.16
CA LEU A 139 5.48 -44.08 -4.25
C LEU A 139 5.42 -45.59 -3.95
N ALA A 140 6.30 -46.12 -3.09
CA ALA A 140 6.27 -47.52 -2.66
C ALA A 140 4.96 -47.95 -1.97
N LYS A 141 4.14 -47.00 -1.49
CA LYS A 141 2.79 -47.27 -0.98
C LYS A 141 1.83 -47.80 -2.07
N TYR A 142 2.15 -47.57 -3.35
CA TYR A 142 1.29 -47.85 -4.50
C TYR A 142 1.92 -48.91 -5.41
N PRO A 143 1.81 -50.21 -5.07
CA PRO A 143 2.48 -51.29 -5.81
C PRO A 143 1.97 -51.48 -7.25
N ALA A 144 0.85 -50.87 -7.60
CA ALA A 144 0.30 -50.87 -8.96
C ALA A 144 0.91 -49.79 -9.88
N LEU A 145 1.68 -48.83 -9.34
CA LEU A 145 2.30 -47.77 -10.16
C LEU A 145 3.43 -48.27 -11.08
N PRO A 146 4.40 -49.08 -10.61
CA PRO A 146 5.53 -49.51 -11.43
C PRO A 146 5.05 -50.20 -12.69
N VAL A 147 5.64 -49.82 -13.82
CA VAL A 147 5.41 -50.42 -15.13
C VAL A 147 6.64 -51.26 -15.47
N GLU A 148 6.46 -52.51 -15.85
CA GLU A 148 7.58 -53.41 -16.14
C GLU A 148 8.47 -52.81 -17.25
N GLY A 149 9.78 -52.81 -17.01
CA GLY A 149 10.77 -52.24 -17.94
C GLY A 149 10.95 -50.71 -17.86
N LEU A 150 10.17 -49.99 -17.04
CA LEU A 150 10.33 -48.56 -16.83
C LEU A 150 10.70 -48.23 -15.38
N PRO A 151 11.66 -47.34 -15.13
CA PRO A 151 11.93 -46.86 -13.78
C PRO A 151 10.85 -45.87 -13.32
N LEU A 152 10.66 -45.74 -12.01
CA LEU A 152 9.77 -44.73 -11.43
C LEU A 152 10.39 -43.33 -11.43
N ASP A 153 11.71 -43.23 -11.54
CA ASP A 153 12.41 -41.96 -11.61
C ASP A 153 13.69 -42.01 -12.45
N PHE A 154 14.17 -40.82 -12.79
CA PHE A 154 15.52 -40.58 -13.26
C PHE A 154 16.05 -39.31 -12.61
N ILE A 155 17.37 -39.20 -12.54
CA ILE A 155 18.05 -38.08 -11.87
C ILE A 155 18.41 -37.02 -12.91
N GLN A 156 18.00 -35.79 -12.65
CA GLN A 156 18.42 -34.62 -13.43
C GLN A 156 19.93 -34.36 -13.29
N ASN A 157 20.55 -33.72 -14.28
CA ASN A 157 21.98 -33.39 -14.28
C ASN A 157 22.33 -32.30 -13.24
N ALA A 158 23.63 -32.03 -13.11
CA ALA A 158 24.18 -30.97 -12.27
C ALA A 158 25.27 -30.21 -13.04
N GLU A 159 25.43 -28.93 -12.75
CA GLU A 159 26.46 -28.07 -13.36
C GLU A 159 27.25 -27.36 -12.27
N PRO A 160 28.55 -27.08 -12.49
CA PRO A 160 29.35 -26.31 -11.54
C PRO A 160 28.91 -24.84 -11.54
N LYS A 161 28.81 -24.25 -10.34
CA LYS A 161 28.59 -22.81 -10.17
C LYS A 161 29.86 -22.05 -10.55
N LEU A 162 29.71 -20.98 -11.32
CA LEU A 162 30.83 -20.26 -11.91
C LEU A 162 31.09 -18.93 -11.20
N ARG A 163 32.34 -18.51 -11.12
CA ARG A 163 32.69 -17.18 -10.60
C ARG A 163 32.36 -16.09 -11.64
N PRO A 164 31.78 -14.95 -11.24
CA PRO A 164 31.41 -13.91 -12.19
C PRO A 164 32.55 -13.19 -12.91
N ASP A 165 33.74 -13.21 -12.34
CA ASP A 165 34.92 -12.46 -12.80
C ASP A 165 35.70 -13.20 -13.90
N ASP A 166 35.87 -14.51 -13.78
CA ASP A 166 36.68 -15.31 -14.72
C ASP A 166 36.00 -16.58 -15.27
N LEU A 167 34.75 -16.85 -14.85
CA LEU A 167 33.96 -18.04 -15.22
C LEU A 167 34.61 -19.37 -14.82
N THR A 168 35.57 -19.38 -13.89
CA THR A 168 36.05 -20.64 -13.30
C THR A 168 35.03 -21.22 -12.32
N PRO A 169 34.96 -22.54 -12.12
CA PRO A 169 34.16 -23.13 -11.05
C PRO A 169 34.57 -22.57 -9.68
N ILE A 170 33.59 -22.34 -8.80
CA ILE A 170 33.88 -21.94 -7.42
C ILE A 170 34.31 -23.15 -6.57
N ASP A 171 35.24 -22.90 -5.65
CA ASP A 171 35.58 -23.85 -4.58
C ASP A 171 34.85 -23.45 -3.29
N TRP A 172 34.20 -24.41 -2.65
CA TRP A 172 33.50 -24.23 -1.38
C TRP A 172 33.74 -25.43 -0.44
N PRO A 173 34.94 -25.54 0.16
CA PRO A 173 35.34 -26.74 0.90
C PRO A 173 34.49 -27.07 2.13
N GLU A 174 33.76 -26.09 2.66
CA GLU A 174 32.88 -26.28 3.82
C GLU A 174 31.66 -27.15 3.50
N ASP A 175 31.14 -27.06 2.27
CA ASP A 175 30.12 -27.95 1.72
C ASP A 175 30.30 -28.05 0.19
N PRO A 176 31.05 -29.05 -0.30
CA PRO A 176 31.31 -29.22 -1.73
C PRO A 176 30.05 -29.40 -2.59
N GLU A 177 28.91 -29.81 -2.02
CA GLU A 177 27.66 -29.90 -2.79
C GLU A 177 27.10 -28.52 -3.14
N LEU A 178 27.52 -27.46 -2.42
CA LEU A 178 27.21 -26.08 -2.79
C LEU A 178 28.04 -25.57 -3.97
N GLU A 179 29.02 -26.32 -4.46
CA GLU A 179 29.71 -25.98 -5.72
C GLU A 179 28.85 -26.30 -6.95
N TRP A 180 27.75 -27.04 -6.77
CA TRP A 180 26.91 -27.55 -7.86
C TRP A 180 25.50 -26.96 -7.83
N CYS A 181 24.89 -26.81 -9.00
CA CYS A 181 23.48 -26.46 -9.13
C CYS A 181 22.79 -27.31 -10.21
N PRO A 182 21.48 -27.55 -10.10
CA PRO A 182 20.74 -28.12 -11.20
C PRO A 182 20.61 -27.11 -12.36
N PRO A 183 20.68 -27.54 -13.63
CA PRO A 183 20.61 -26.65 -14.81
C PRO A 183 19.21 -26.15 -15.16
N GLY A 184 18.35 -25.96 -14.15
CA GLY A 184 16.94 -25.66 -14.31
C GLY A 184 16.14 -26.87 -14.83
N HIS A 185 14.84 -26.67 -15.02
CA HIS A 185 13.93 -27.75 -15.41
C HIS A 185 13.93 -28.05 -16.91
N GLY A 186 14.59 -27.22 -17.75
CA GLY A 186 14.84 -27.54 -19.15
C GLY A 186 15.75 -28.76 -19.36
N ASP A 187 16.47 -29.16 -18.31
CA ASP A 187 17.29 -30.37 -18.29
C ASP A 187 16.52 -31.68 -18.49
N VAL A 188 15.20 -31.67 -18.31
CA VAL A 188 14.36 -32.86 -18.50
C VAL A 188 14.60 -33.57 -19.84
N TYR A 189 14.81 -32.82 -20.92
CA TYR A 189 15.03 -33.38 -22.25
C TYR A 189 16.37 -34.09 -22.36
N VAL A 190 17.42 -33.52 -21.76
CA VAL A 190 18.78 -34.08 -21.76
C VAL A 190 18.84 -35.27 -20.83
N SER A 191 18.27 -35.15 -19.63
CA SER A 191 18.23 -36.19 -18.61
C SER A 191 17.41 -37.41 -19.03
N LEU A 192 16.34 -37.23 -19.82
CA LEU A 192 15.62 -38.35 -20.42
C LEU A 192 16.50 -39.17 -21.38
N VAL A 193 17.38 -38.51 -22.13
CA VAL A 193 18.34 -39.18 -23.03
C VAL A 193 19.45 -39.84 -22.23
N THR A 194 20.13 -39.10 -21.36
CA THR A 194 21.33 -39.59 -20.64
C THR A 194 21.01 -40.70 -19.65
N SER A 195 19.79 -40.73 -19.11
CA SER A 195 19.32 -41.83 -18.23
C SER A 195 18.89 -43.09 -18.99
N GLY A 196 18.70 -43.01 -20.31
CA GLY A 196 18.13 -44.09 -21.12
C GLY A 196 16.61 -44.25 -21.00
N VAL A 197 15.94 -43.43 -20.18
CA VAL A 197 14.47 -43.50 -20.00
C VAL A 197 13.72 -43.16 -21.29
N LEU A 198 14.25 -42.26 -22.12
CA LEU A 198 13.65 -41.95 -23.43
C LEU A 198 13.53 -43.20 -24.31
N ASP A 199 14.63 -43.95 -24.44
CA ASP A 199 14.63 -45.16 -25.27
C ASP A 199 13.77 -46.26 -24.64
N ALA A 200 13.78 -46.42 -23.31
CA ALA A 200 12.91 -47.38 -22.62
C ALA A 200 11.42 -47.08 -22.82
N LEU A 201 11.01 -45.80 -22.80
CA LEU A 201 9.64 -45.37 -23.10
C LEU A 201 9.26 -45.72 -24.54
N LEU A 202 10.12 -45.39 -25.50
CA LEU A 202 9.88 -45.65 -26.93
C LEU A 202 9.83 -47.14 -27.25
N GLU A 203 10.71 -47.96 -26.66
CA GLU A 203 10.70 -49.42 -26.80
C GLU A 203 9.40 -50.04 -26.28
N LYS A 204 8.77 -49.40 -25.29
CA LYS A 204 7.48 -49.82 -24.74
C LYS A 204 6.27 -49.31 -25.53
N GLY A 205 6.50 -48.58 -26.64
CA GLY A 205 5.45 -48.02 -27.48
C GLY A 205 4.86 -46.70 -26.97
N ILE A 206 5.50 -46.06 -25.99
CA ILE A 206 5.12 -44.73 -25.52
C ILE A 206 5.71 -43.69 -26.48
N ARG A 207 4.83 -42.96 -27.16
CA ARG A 207 5.19 -41.94 -28.15
C ARG A 207 5.07 -40.51 -27.62
N PHE A 208 4.25 -40.29 -26.61
CA PHE A 208 4.00 -38.96 -26.05
C PHE A 208 4.33 -38.90 -24.57
N ALA A 209 4.73 -37.73 -24.09
CA ALA A 209 4.85 -37.47 -22.66
C ALA A 209 4.14 -36.18 -22.26
N PHE A 210 3.39 -36.24 -21.16
CA PHE A 210 2.84 -35.11 -20.45
C PHE A 210 3.77 -34.71 -19.30
N LEU A 211 4.41 -33.55 -19.42
CA LEU A 211 5.34 -32.97 -18.47
C LEU A 211 4.65 -31.88 -17.65
N SER A 212 4.78 -31.93 -16.33
CA SER A 212 4.32 -30.84 -15.46
C SER A 212 5.06 -30.79 -14.12
N ASN A 213 4.99 -29.65 -13.45
CA ASN A 213 5.53 -29.50 -12.10
C ASN A 213 4.73 -30.36 -11.09
N SER A 214 5.44 -31.02 -10.17
CA SER A 214 4.81 -31.81 -9.09
C SER A 214 3.99 -30.96 -8.10
N ASP A 215 4.29 -29.67 -7.97
CA ASP A 215 3.55 -28.76 -7.08
C ASP A 215 2.30 -28.12 -7.73
N ASN A 216 1.96 -28.49 -8.97
CA ASN A 216 0.69 -28.16 -9.63
C ASN A 216 -0.22 -29.39 -9.67
N LEU A 217 -1.15 -29.49 -8.72
CA LEU A 217 -2.11 -30.60 -8.64
C LEU A 217 -3.24 -30.53 -9.69
N GLY A 218 -3.41 -29.38 -10.34
CA GLY A 218 -4.34 -29.25 -11.47
C GLY A 218 -3.81 -29.88 -12.77
N ALA A 219 -2.50 -30.14 -12.85
CA ALA A 219 -1.89 -30.70 -14.04
C ALA A 219 -2.08 -32.22 -14.10
N THR A 220 -3.21 -32.68 -14.65
CA THR A 220 -3.49 -34.10 -14.90
C THR A 220 -3.38 -34.44 -16.38
N CYS A 221 -3.00 -35.69 -16.69
CA CYS A 221 -2.88 -36.14 -18.08
C CYS A 221 -4.27 -36.21 -18.72
N ASP A 222 -4.53 -35.32 -19.68
CA ASP A 222 -5.82 -35.20 -20.34
C ASP A 222 -5.88 -36.07 -21.61
N PRO A 223 -6.79 -37.05 -21.69
CA PRO A 223 -6.90 -37.94 -22.84
C PRO A 223 -7.24 -37.20 -24.15
N ASP A 224 -7.98 -36.09 -24.07
CA ASP A 224 -8.40 -35.36 -25.25
C ASP A 224 -7.23 -34.60 -25.87
N VAL A 225 -6.32 -34.08 -25.04
CA VAL A 225 -5.07 -33.46 -25.52
C VAL A 225 -4.17 -34.49 -26.19
N ALA A 226 -4.03 -35.68 -25.60
CA ALA A 226 -3.26 -36.76 -26.19
C ALA A 226 -3.81 -37.15 -27.58
N ALA A 227 -5.13 -37.32 -27.70
CA ALA A 227 -5.77 -37.65 -28.97
C ALA A 227 -5.65 -36.54 -30.00
N TRP A 228 -5.80 -35.28 -29.58
CA TRP A 228 -5.60 -34.13 -30.45
C TRP A 228 -4.19 -34.08 -31.03
N MET A 229 -3.16 -34.34 -30.21
CA MET A 229 -1.78 -34.43 -30.68
C MET A 229 -1.55 -35.56 -31.67
N VAL A 230 -2.17 -36.73 -31.46
CA VAL A 230 -2.10 -37.86 -32.38
C VAL A 230 -2.76 -37.53 -33.71
N GLU A 231 -3.96 -36.96 -33.67
CA GLU A 231 -4.75 -36.62 -34.87
C GLU A 231 -4.03 -35.61 -35.76
N HIS A 232 -3.35 -34.63 -35.15
CA HIS A 232 -2.71 -33.52 -35.84
C HIS A 232 -1.19 -33.68 -36.00
N ASP A 233 -0.63 -34.83 -35.58
CA ASP A 233 0.81 -35.14 -35.59
C ASP A 233 1.67 -34.03 -34.94
N LEU A 234 1.22 -33.53 -33.78
CA LEU A 234 1.85 -32.39 -33.11
C LEU A 234 3.11 -32.84 -32.36
N PRO A 235 4.26 -32.18 -32.58
CA PRO A 235 5.51 -32.54 -31.91
C PRO A 235 5.58 -32.00 -30.48
N TYR A 236 4.89 -30.90 -30.20
CA TYR A 236 4.92 -30.22 -28.91
C TYR A 236 3.68 -29.36 -28.70
N VAL A 237 3.09 -29.43 -27.51
CA VAL A 237 1.97 -28.56 -27.10
C VAL A 237 2.26 -27.95 -25.74
N ALA A 238 2.10 -26.63 -25.61
CA ALA A 238 2.13 -25.95 -24.33
C ALA A 238 0.72 -25.53 -23.91
N GLU A 239 0.26 -25.95 -22.73
CA GLU A 239 -0.99 -25.44 -22.18
C GLU A 239 -0.80 -24.02 -21.65
N VAL A 240 -1.73 -23.14 -22.02
CA VAL A 240 -1.81 -21.78 -21.52
C VAL A 240 -3.15 -21.53 -20.85
N CYS A 241 -3.15 -20.72 -19.79
CA CYS A 241 -4.37 -20.25 -19.14
C CYS A 241 -4.63 -18.79 -19.50
N ARG A 242 -5.87 -18.33 -19.38
CA ARG A 242 -6.16 -16.89 -19.33
C ARG A 242 -5.38 -16.26 -18.18
N ARG A 243 -4.70 -15.16 -18.46
CA ARG A 243 -3.83 -14.47 -17.51
C ARG A 243 -4.65 -13.62 -16.54
N THR A 244 -4.25 -13.63 -15.29
CA THR A 244 -4.82 -12.86 -14.19
C THR A 244 -3.78 -11.90 -13.62
N ARG A 245 -4.20 -10.96 -12.76
CA ARG A 245 -3.28 -10.03 -12.07
C ARG A 245 -2.31 -10.73 -11.11
N SER A 246 -2.62 -11.97 -10.72
CA SER A 246 -1.79 -12.80 -9.83
C SER A 246 -0.64 -13.47 -10.58
N ASP A 247 -0.69 -13.55 -11.91
CA ASP A 247 0.31 -14.20 -12.76
C ASP A 247 1.52 -13.27 -13.03
N ARG A 248 2.24 -12.95 -11.94
CA ARG A 248 3.37 -12.01 -11.94
C ARG A 248 4.74 -12.67 -12.16
N LYS A 249 4.89 -13.94 -11.80
CA LYS A 249 6.13 -14.72 -11.92
C LYS A 249 5.90 -15.96 -12.80
N GLY A 250 6.73 -16.12 -13.83
CA GLY A 250 6.64 -17.15 -14.87
C GLY A 250 6.70 -16.49 -16.25
N GLY A 251 5.99 -17.02 -17.25
CA GLY A 251 6.05 -16.50 -18.62
C GLY A 251 4.75 -16.55 -19.40
N HIS A 252 4.72 -15.81 -20.50
CA HIS A 252 3.64 -15.87 -21.50
C HIS A 252 4.20 -16.37 -22.82
N LEU A 253 3.35 -17.02 -23.61
CA LEU A 253 3.70 -17.35 -24.98
C LEU A 253 3.49 -16.15 -25.89
N ALA A 254 4.34 -16.03 -26.90
CA ALA A 254 4.27 -15.02 -27.94
C ALA A 254 4.68 -15.63 -29.28
N VAL A 255 4.48 -14.88 -30.36
CA VAL A 255 4.97 -15.28 -31.69
C VAL A 255 6.17 -14.44 -32.07
N ARG A 256 7.29 -15.10 -32.39
CA ARG A 256 8.51 -14.43 -32.87
C ARG A 256 8.27 -13.88 -34.28
N LYS A 257 8.64 -12.62 -34.50
CA LYS A 257 8.39 -11.93 -35.78
C LYS A 257 9.26 -12.42 -36.92
N ALA A 258 10.47 -12.91 -36.61
CA ALA A 258 11.46 -13.26 -37.62
C ALA A 258 11.04 -14.47 -38.47
N ASP A 259 10.37 -15.44 -37.86
CA ASP A 259 10.04 -16.75 -38.44
C ASP A 259 8.60 -17.20 -38.16
N GLY A 260 7.87 -16.50 -37.30
CA GLY A 260 6.49 -16.87 -36.95
C GLY A 260 6.38 -17.99 -35.92
N GLN A 261 7.50 -18.44 -35.32
CA GLN A 261 7.48 -19.53 -34.35
C GLN A 261 6.94 -19.08 -32.98
N LEU A 262 6.28 -19.98 -32.27
CA LEU A 262 5.88 -19.75 -30.88
C LEU A 262 7.12 -19.71 -29.98
N ILE A 263 7.12 -18.77 -29.02
CA ILE A 263 8.19 -18.62 -28.06
C ILE A 263 7.67 -18.38 -26.66
N LEU A 264 8.46 -18.76 -25.65
CA LEU A 264 8.16 -18.47 -24.25
C LEU A 264 9.00 -17.27 -23.81
N ARG A 265 8.32 -16.19 -23.42
CA ARG A 265 8.97 -15.07 -22.75
C ARG A 265 8.74 -15.19 -21.25
N ASP A 266 9.74 -15.69 -20.52
CA ASP A 266 9.72 -15.74 -19.06
C ASP A 266 10.11 -14.39 -18.43
N THR A 267 9.79 -14.20 -17.15
CA THR A 267 10.18 -13.03 -16.36
C THR A 267 11.69 -12.79 -16.40
N ALA A 268 12.50 -13.85 -16.36
CA ALA A 268 13.97 -13.75 -16.45
C ALA A 268 14.47 -13.35 -17.86
N MET A 269 13.60 -13.42 -18.88
CA MET A 269 13.92 -13.11 -20.28
C MET A 269 13.42 -11.72 -20.67
N VAL A 270 12.86 -10.94 -19.74
CA VAL A 270 12.39 -9.57 -20.03
C VAL A 270 13.60 -8.65 -20.18
N GLN A 271 13.63 -7.88 -21.27
CA GLN A 271 14.65 -6.87 -21.46
C GLN A 271 14.43 -5.72 -20.48
N GLU A 272 15.51 -5.20 -19.91
CA GLU A 272 15.48 -4.05 -18.99
C GLU A 272 14.71 -2.87 -19.61
N GLY A 273 13.74 -2.33 -18.88
CA GLY A 273 12.88 -1.22 -19.31
C GLY A 273 11.62 -1.63 -20.08
N GLU A 274 11.42 -2.93 -20.35
CA GLU A 274 10.23 -3.47 -21.03
C GLU A 274 9.21 -4.13 -20.10
N GLU A 275 9.37 -4.00 -18.78
CA GLU A 275 8.52 -4.63 -17.76
C GLU A 275 7.05 -4.26 -17.92
N ARG A 276 6.79 -3.03 -18.38
CA ARG A 276 5.42 -2.55 -18.66
C ARG A 276 4.68 -3.41 -19.68
N TYR A 277 5.38 -3.90 -20.72
CA TYR A 277 4.77 -4.75 -21.75
C TYR A 277 4.56 -6.16 -21.22
N PHE A 278 5.54 -6.68 -20.49
CA PHE A 278 5.43 -8.00 -19.88
C PHE A 278 4.28 -8.07 -18.87
N ARG A 279 4.03 -7.01 -18.09
CA ARG A 279 2.95 -6.93 -17.08
C ARG A 279 1.57 -6.61 -17.66
N ASP A 280 1.48 -6.19 -18.91
CA ASP A 280 0.22 -5.88 -19.57
C ASP A 280 -0.55 -7.17 -19.92
N THR A 281 -1.52 -7.52 -19.06
CA THR A 281 -2.38 -8.70 -19.23
C THR A 281 -3.39 -8.55 -20.36
N THR A 282 -3.58 -7.35 -20.92
CA THR A 282 -4.44 -7.14 -22.09
C THR A 282 -3.70 -7.42 -23.38
N ARG A 283 -2.41 -7.06 -23.42
CA ARG A 283 -1.51 -7.32 -24.54
C ARG A 283 -1.12 -8.79 -24.62
N HIS A 284 -0.57 -9.32 -23.53
CA HIS A 284 -0.17 -10.73 -23.42
C HIS A 284 -1.15 -11.43 -22.47
N SER A 285 -2.27 -11.87 -23.04
CA SER A 285 -3.49 -12.28 -22.32
C SER A 285 -3.51 -13.74 -21.86
N THR A 286 -2.49 -14.51 -22.23
CA THR A 286 -2.31 -15.90 -21.81
C THR A 286 -1.07 -16.06 -20.95
N PHE A 287 -1.06 -17.08 -20.12
CA PHE A 287 0.05 -17.41 -19.21
C PHE A 287 0.40 -18.88 -19.37
N ASN A 288 1.69 -19.20 -19.45
CA ASN A 288 2.16 -20.58 -19.58
C ASN A 288 1.88 -21.35 -18.27
N ALA A 289 1.10 -22.42 -18.35
CA ALA A 289 0.80 -23.27 -17.20
C ALA A 289 2.00 -24.14 -16.78
N ASN A 290 3.02 -24.24 -17.64
CA ASN A 290 4.12 -25.19 -17.52
C ASN A 290 3.61 -26.65 -17.47
N ASN A 291 2.51 -26.88 -18.18
CA ASN A 291 1.96 -28.18 -18.54
C ASN A 291 2.31 -28.36 -20.03
N VAL A 292 3.19 -29.30 -20.33
CA VAL A 292 3.81 -29.46 -21.65
C VAL A 292 3.56 -30.87 -22.13
N TRP A 293 3.28 -31.00 -23.41
CA TRP A 293 3.17 -32.28 -24.08
C TRP A 293 4.20 -32.37 -25.18
N ILE A 294 4.84 -33.52 -25.33
CA ILE A 294 5.92 -33.71 -26.30
C ILE A 294 5.83 -35.07 -26.97
N ASN A 295 6.10 -35.10 -28.27
CA ASN A 295 6.33 -36.33 -29.01
C ASN A 295 7.80 -36.79 -28.78
N LEU A 296 7.96 -37.94 -28.14
CA LEU A 296 9.25 -38.52 -27.75
C LEU A 296 10.07 -38.99 -28.96
N GLU A 297 9.43 -39.38 -30.05
CA GLU A 297 10.11 -39.77 -31.30
C GLU A 297 10.80 -38.53 -31.90
N VAL A 298 10.06 -37.41 -31.98
CA VAL A 298 10.58 -36.13 -32.48
C VAL A 298 11.66 -35.57 -31.55
N LEU A 299 11.49 -35.71 -30.23
CA LEU A 299 12.53 -35.35 -29.26
C LEU A 299 13.83 -36.14 -29.53
N ARG A 300 13.74 -37.47 -29.69
CA ARG A 300 14.89 -38.33 -29.94
C ARG A 300 15.61 -37.96 -31.24
N GLU A 301 14.85 -37.71 -32.31
CA GLU A 301 15.40 -37.29 -33.60
C GLU A 301 16.12 -35.95 -33.50
N ARG A 302 15.53 -34.95 -32.84
CA ARG A 302 16.17 -33.64 -32.64
C ARG A 302 17.41 -33.72 -31.77
N MET A 303 17.37 -34.47 -30.66
CA MET A 303 18.55 -34.68 -29.82
C MET A 303 19.70 -35.31 -30.63
N ARG A 304 19.42 -36.29 -31.48
CA ARG A 304 20.43 -36.90 -32.37
C ARG A 304 20.93 -35.94 -33.44
N ALA A 305 20.05 -35.14 -34.04
CA ALA A 305 20.40 -34.20 -35.11
C ALA A 305 21.27 -33.03 -34.62
N HIS A 306 21.23 -32.73 -33.32
CA HIS A 306 21.94 -31.62 -32.69
C HIS A 306 23.00 -32.08 -31.68
N ASP A 307 23.53 -33.30 -31.82
CA ASP A 307 24.59 -33.85 -30.96
C ASP A 307 24.30 -33.72 -29.44
N GLY A 308 23.03 -33.91 -29.05
CA GLY A 308 22.56 -33.83 -27.67
C GLY A 308 22.21 -32.42 -27.17
N VAL A 309 22.43 -31.37 -27.98
CA VAL A 309 22.19 -29.98 -27.58
C VAL A 309 20.92 -29.44 -28.23
N LEU A 310 19.81 -29.46 -27.50
CA LEU A 310 18.51 -29.00 -28.01
C LEU A 310 18.48 -27.49 -28.35
N GLY A 311 19.39 -26.69 -27.78
CA GLY A 311 19.53 -25.26 -28.09
C GLY A 311 18.48 -24.37 -27.42
N LEU A 312 18.07 -24.69 -26.19
CA LEU A 312 17.12 -23.86 -25.46
C LEU A 312 17.74 -22.48 -25.14
N PRO A 313 16.93 -21.40 -25.01
CA PRO A 313 17.39 -20.13 -24.49
C PRO A 313 18.07 -20.27 -23.11
N ILE A 314 19.28 -19.71 -22.99
CA ILE A 314 20.04 -19.64 -21.75
C ILE A 314 19.37 -18.69 -20.75
N ILE A 315 19.34 -19.08 -19.48
CA ILE A 315 18.97 -18.24 -18.35
C ILE A 315 20.21 -18.08 -17.46
N VAL A 316 20.59 -16.83 -17.18
CA VAL A 316 21.78 -16.52 -16.39
C VAL A 316 21.36 -15.96 -15.03
N ASN A 317 21.53 -16.75 -13.97
CA ASN A 317 21.16 -16.38 -12.61
C ASN A 317 22.40 -16.02 -11.78
N ARG A 318 22.35 -14.89 -11.05
CA ARG A 318 23.37 -14.48 -10.07
C ARG A 318 22.84 -14.70 -8.67
N LYS A 319 23.55 -15.48 -7.86
CA LYS A 319 23.15 -15.87 -6.49
C LYS A 319 24.37 -15.98 -5.59
N PRO A 320 24.22 -15.89 -4.25
CA PRO A 320 25.28 -16.33 -3.34
C PRO A 320 25.56 -17.84 -3.51
N VAL A 321 26.81 -18.27 -3.32
CA VAL A 321 27.18 -19.69 -3.38
C VAL A 321 26.41 -20.52 -2.35
N ASP A 322 26.28 -20.00 -1.13
CA ASP A 322 25.39 -20.54 -0.10
C ASP A 322 24.10 -19.71 -0.05
N PRO A 323 22.95 -20.26 -0.47
CA PRO A 323 21.65 -19.58 -0.37
C PRO A 323 21.24 -19.21 1.06
N ALA A 324 21.79 -19.87 2.08
CA ALA A 324 21.54 -19.58 3.49
C ALA A 324 22.40 -18.42 4.03
N ASP A 325 23.51 -18.09 3.36
CA ASP A 325 24.39 -16.98 3.70
C ASP A 325 24.50 -15.97 2.55
N PRO A 326 23.69 -14.88 2.57
CA PRO A 326 23.75 -13.83 1.56
C PRO A 326 25.08 -13.08 1.49
N ALA A 327 25.97 -13.22 2.48
CA ALA A 327 27.30 -12.63 2.46
C ALA A 327 28.34 -13.52 1.75
N SER A 328 27.98 -14.77 1.42
CA SER A 328 28.86 -15.68 0.69
C SER A 328 29.10 -15.17 -0.75
N PRO A 329 30.22 -15.56 -1.40
CA PRO A 329 30.58 -15.06 -2.73
C PRO A 329 29.46 -15.21 -3.76
N GLU A 330 29.26 -14.18 -4.59
CA GLU A 330 28.35 -14.26 -5.74
C GLU A 330 28.88 -15.25 -6.77
N ILE A 331 27.98 -16.05 -7.32
CA ILE A 331 28.22 -17.01 -8.41
C ILE A 331 27.22 -16.81 -9.55
N ILE A 332 27.53 -17.39 -10.70
CA ILE A 332 26.65 -17.55 -11.84
C ILE A 332 26.16 -19.00 -11.89
N GLN A 333 24.84 -19.17 -12.02
CA GLN A 333 24.19 -20.42 -12.39
C GLN A 333 23.64 -20.28 -13.79
N ILE A 334 23.96 -21.26 -14.64
CA ILE A 334 23.40 -21.40 -15.96
C ILE A 334 22.18 -22.31 -15.82
N GLU A 335 21.04 -21.86 -16.33
CA GLU A 335 19.79 -22.61 -16.27
C GLU A 335 19.09 -22.58 -17.63
N SER A 336 18.16 -23.50 -17.84
CA SER A 336 17.20 -23.48 -18.93
C SER A 336 15.81 -23.85 -18.42
N ALA A 337 14.76 -23.43 -19.14
CA ALA A 337 13.37 -23.69 -18.77
C ALA A 337 12.72 -24.64 -19.77
N MET A 338 12.02 -25.67 -19.29
CA MET A 338 11.39 -26.67 -20.18
C MET A 338 10.42 -26.06 -21.19
N GLY A 339 9.68 -25.02 -20.81
CA GLY A 339 8.67 -24.40 -21.66
C GLY A 339 9.25 -23.62 -22.85
N THR A 340 10.55 -23.27 -22.85
CA THR A 340 11.18 -22.65 -24.01
C THR A 340 11.44 -23.63 -25.14
N ALA A 341 11.26 -24.94 -24.90
CA ALA A 341 11.38 -25.94 -25.95
C ALA A 341 10.33 -25.78 -27.06
N ILE A 342 9.23 -25.05 -26.81
CA ILE A 342 8.28 -24.68 -27.85
C ILE A 342 8.95 -23.99 -29.06
N GLU A 343 10.10 -23.34 -28.83
CA GLU A 343 10.89 -22.63 -29.84
C GLU A 343 11.76 -23.56 -30.69
N VAL A 344 11.96 -24.81 -30.28
CA VAL A 344 12.85 -25.74 -30.97
C VAL A 344 12.08 -26.81 -31.72
N PHE A 345 10.79 -27.02 -31.44
CA PHE A 345 9.93 -27.93 -32.19
C PHE A 345 9.12 -27.14 -33.23
N GLU A 346 9.48 -27.31 -34.51
CA GLU A 346 8.68 -26.80 -35.62
C GLU A 346 7.30 -27.48 -35.63
N GLY A 347 6.22 -26.72 -35.79
CA GLY A 347 4.85 -27.23 -35.65
C GLY A 347 4.33 -27.28 -34.21
N SER A 348 5.03 -26.67 -33.25
CA SER A 348 4.53 -26.52 -31.88
C SER A 348 3.24 -25.71 -31.83
N GLU A 349 2.31 -26.12 -30.97
CA GLU A 349 1.04 -25.44 -30.74
C GLU A 349 0.87 -24.99 -29.29
N ALA A 350 -0.02 -24.01 -29.09
CA ALA A 350 -0.47 -23.60 -27.77
C ALA A 350 -1.94 -24.00 -27.58
N LEU A 351 -2.30 -24.50 -26.41
CA LEU A 351 -3.66 -24.93 -26.08
C LEU A 351 -4.20 -24.14 -24.89
N LEU A 352 -5.30 -23.42 -25.08
CA LEU A 352 -5.97 -22.69 -24.01
C LEU A 352 -6.78 -23.66 -23.14
N VAL A 353 -6.40 -23.73 -21.86
CA VAL A 353 -7.01 -24.63 -20.87
C VAL A 353 -7.71 -23.87 -19.74
N PRO A 354 -8.69 -24.49 -19.07
CA PRO A 354 -9.32 -23.88 -17.90
C PRO A 354 -8.31 -23.70 -16.77
N ARG A 355 -8.53 -22.66 -15.96
CA ARG A 355 -7.64 -22.32 -14.82
C ARG A 355 -7.49 -23.45 -13.81
N THR A 356 -8.46 -24.36 -13.74
CA THR A 356 -8.42 -25.57 -12.90
C THR A 356 -7.19 -26.45 -13.18
N ARG A 357 -6.60 -26.37 -14.38
CA ARG A 357 -5.37 -27.09 -14.76
C ARG A 357 -4.07 -26.40 -14.33
N PHE A 358 -4.16 -25.20 -13.74
CA PHE A 358 -3.03 -24.41 -13.27
C PHE A 358 -3.25 -23.89 -11.84
N ARG A 359 -2.90 -24.75 -10.87
CA ARG A 359 -2.99 -24.49 -9.42
C ARG A 359 -1.67 -24.85 -8.72
N PRO A 360 -0.61 -24.08 -8.97
CA PRO A 360 0.66 -24.30 -8.28
C PRO A 360 0.58 -23.83 -6.82
N VAL A 361 1.11 -24.61 -5.89
CA VAL A 361 1.30 -24.18 -4.50
C VAL A 361 2.71 -23.63 -4.36
N LYS A 362 2.93 -22.32 -4.41
CA LYS A 362 4.28 -21.71 -4.33
C LYS A 362 4.65 -21.23 -2.93
N THR A 363 3.64 -20.92 -2.11
CA THR A 363 3.77 -20.35 -0.77
C THR A 363 2.87 -21.08 0.23
N THR A 364 3.03 -20.76 1.51
CA THR A 364 2.12 -21.24 2.56
C THR A 364 0.73 -20.60 2.48
N ASN A 365 0.58 -19.46 1.80
CA ASN A 365 -0.74 -18.89 1.50
C ASN A 365 -1.52 -19.81 0.55
N ASP A 366 -0.87 -20.23 -0.54
CA ASP A 366 -1.47 -21.16 -1.51
C ASP A 366 -1.79 -22.51 -0.83
N LEU A 367 -0.87 -22.99 0.02
CA LEU A 367 -1.05 -24.22 0.78
C LEU A 367 -2.26 -24.14 1.71
N LEU A 368 -2.50 -23.00 2.37
CA LEU A 368 -3.66 -22.82 3.24
C LEU A 368 -4.96 -23.00 2.44
N VAL A 369 -5.05 -22.37 1.28
CA VAL A 369 -6.23 -22.45 0.41
C VAL A 369 -6.46 -23.90 -0.03
N VAL A 370 -5.42 -24.57 -0.54
CA VAL A 370 -5.54 -25.97 -1.00
C VAL A 370 -5.90 -26.91 0.14
N ARG A 371 -5.29 -26.76 1.33
CA ARG A 371 -5.63 -27.58 2.50
C ARG A 371 -7.04 -27.33 3.01
N SER A 372 -7.54 -26.10 2.94
CA SER A 372 -8.86 -25.73 3.46
C SER A 372 -10.01 -26.50 2.80
N ASP A 373 -11.20 -26.38 3.38
CA ASP A 373 -12.44 -26.92 2.83
C ASP A 373 -13.00 -26.13 1.62
N PHE A 374 -12.31 -25.09 1.15
CA PHE A 374 -12.62 -24.49 -0.15
C PHE A 374 -12.37 -25.47 -1.29
N PHE A 375 -11.38 -26.36 -1.12
CA PHE A 375 -11.10 -27.44 -2.04
C PHE A 375 -11.46 -28.80 -1.43
N SER A 376 -11.79 -29.74 -2.31
CA SER A 376 -11.97 -31.17 -2.00
C SER A 376 -11.29 -32.00 -3.08
N LEU A 377 -11.04 -33.28 -2.78
CA LEU A 377 -10.65 -34.26 -3.79
C LEU A 377 -11.91 -34.95 -4.33
N ASP A 378 -12.07 -35.01 -5.65
CA ASP A 378 -13.11 -35.83 -6.27
C ASP A 378 -12.71 -37.32 -6.32
N GLU A 379 -13.57 -38.17 -6.90
CA GLU A 379 -13.33 -39.62 -7.00
C GLU A 379 -12.06 -39.98 -7.81
N SER A 380 -11.59 -39.06 -8.66
CA SER A 380 -10.36 -39.17 -9.44
C SER A 380 -9.19 -38.40 -8.82
N TYR A 381 -9.33 -37.95 -7.57
CA TYR A 381 -8.33 -37.19 -6.83
C TYR A 381 -7.95 -35.86 -7.50
N HIS A 382 -8.85 -35.28 -8.30
CA HIS A 382 -8.69 -33.90 -8.75
C HIS A 382 -9.04 -32.94 -7.61
N VAL A 383 -8.24 -31.89 -7.48
CA VAL A 383 -8.52 -30.79 -6.56
C VAL A 383 -9.64 -29.95 -7.15
N VAL A 384 -10.86 -30.05 -6.61
CA VAL A 384 -12.05 -29.37 -7.12
C VAL A 384 -12.60 -28.38 -6.09
N ALA A 385 -12.98 -27.18 -6.57
CA ALA A 385 -13.55 -26.15 -5.69
C ALA A 385 -14.96 -26.56 -5.27
N VAL A 386 -15.29 -26.42 -3.99
CA VAL A 386 -16.60 -26.81 -3.45
C VAL A 386 -17.74 -25.87 -3.86
N ARG A 387 -17.41 -24.68 -4.37
CA ARG A 387 -18.36 -23.68 -4.86
C ARG A 387 -17.86 -22.97 -6.12
N PRO A 388 -18.76 -22.45 -6.97
CA PRO A 388 -18.38 -21.57 -8.06
C PRO A 388 -17.89 -20.21 -7.53
N GLY A 389 -16.94 -19.62 -8.24
CA GLY A 389 -16.40 -18.29 -7.93
C GLY A 389 -14.87 -18.26 -7.87
N PRO A 390 -14.29 -17.07 -7.57
CA PRO A 390 -12.86 -16.94 -7.38
C PRO A 390 -12.38 -17.68 -6.13
N GLU A 391 -11.14 -18.14 -6.17
CA GLU A 391 -10.43 -18.71 -5.01
C GLU A 391 -10.24 -17.61 -3.93
N PRO A 392 -10.31 -17.96 -2.62
CA PRO A 392 -10.15 -16.98 -1.56
C PRO A 392 -8.73 -16.40 -1.56
N TYR A 393 -8.64 -15.08 -1.37
CA TYR A 393 -7.33 -14.42 -1.23
C TYR A 393 -6.78 -14.62 0.19
N VAL A 394 -5.59 -15.22 0.32
CA VAL A 394 -4.93 -15.43 1.62
C VAL A 394 -3.63 -14.63 1.70
N ASP A 395 -3.49 -13.84 2.76
CA ASP A 395 -2.30 -13.07 3.10
C ASP A 395 -1.88 -13.36 4.56
N LEU A 396 -0.96 -14.29 4.76
CA LEU A 396 -0.39 -14.61 6.06
C LEU A 396 0.91 -13.83 6.28
N ASP A 397 1.08 -13.28 7.49
CA ASP A 397 2.32 -12.60 7.87
C ASP A 397 3.55 -13.53 7.79
N SER A 398 4.73 -12.92 7.85
CA SER A 398 6.06 -13.54 7.84
C SER A 398 6.23 -14.72 8.80
N ALA A 399 5.48 -14.77 9.90
CA ALA A 399 5.48 -15.86 10.87
C ALA A 399 5.01 -17.22 10.26
N TYR A 400 4.21 -17.18 9.20
CA TYR A 400 3.69 -18.36 8.49
C TYR A 400 4.49 -18.70 7.23
N ARG A 401 5.51 -17.91 6.88
CA ARG A 401 6.24 -18.03 5.62
C ARG A 401 6.83 -19.42 5.38
N PHE A 402 7.30 -20.06 6.44
CA PHE A 402 7.90 -21.39 6.39
C PHE A 402 6.96 -22.45 6.97
N VAL A 403 6.98 -23.66 6.39
CA VAL A 403 6.10 -24.78 6.79
C VAL A 403 6.13 -25.02 8.29
N PRO A 404 7.29 -25.11 8.99
CA PRO A 404 7.27 -25.32 10.44
C PRO A 404 6.52 -24.23 11.22
N GLY A 405 6.64 -22.97 10.77
CA GLY A 405 5.92 -21.85 11.37
C GLY A 405 4.43 -21.88 11.05
N PHE A 406 4.07 -22.27 9.83
CA PHE A 406 2.71 -22.49 9.39
C PHE A 406 2.01 -23.59 10.21
N GLU A 407 2.62 -24.78 10.30
CA GLU A 407 2.05 -25.93 11.04
C GLU A 407 1.88 -25.62 12.53
N ALA A 408 2.85 -24.92 13.13
CA ALA A 408 2.76 -24.52 14.54
C ALA A 408 1.56 -23.60 14.84
N ARG A 409 1.06 -22.89 13.83
CA ARG A 409 -0.04 -21.91 13.96
C ARG A 409 -1.37 -22.45 13.46
N PHE A 410 -1.36 -23.54 12.71
CA PHE A 410 -2.52 -24.34 12.34
C PHE A 410 -2.42 -25.76 12.90
N PRO A 411 -2.25 -25.95 14.22
CA PRO A 411 -2.03 -27.27 14.82
C PRO A 411 -3.22 -28.23 14.68
N TYR A 412 -4.40 -27.72 14.31
CA TYR A 412 -5.61 -28.50 14.05
C TYR A 412 -6.02 -28.46 12.56
N GLY A 413 -5.10 -28.06 11.68
CA GLY A 413 -5.38 -27.83 10.27
C GLY A 413 -5.87 -26.41 9.95
N PRO A 414 -6.16 -26.14 8.67
CA PRO A 414 -6.60 -24.83 8.21
C PRO A 414 -7.98 -24.47 8.78
N PRO A 415 -8.29 -23.18 8.98
CA PRO A 415 -9.67 -22.76 9.19
C PRO A 415 -10.51 -23.07 7.94
N SER A 416 -11.81 -23.20 8.10
CA SER A 416 -12.74 -23.27 6.99
C SER A 416 -12.70 -21.98 6.19
N LEU A 417 -12.46 -22.11 4.88
CA LEU A 417 -12.46 -21.03 3.88
C LEU A 417 -13.56 -21.21 2.82
N ALA A 418 -14.44 -22.21 2.97
CA ALA A 418 -15.52 -22.49 2.02
C ALA A 418 -16.36 -21.25 1.66
N GLU A 419 -16.66 -20.39 2.65
CA GLU A 419 -17.43 -19.15 2.47
C GLU A 419 -16.56 -17.88 2.54
N CYS A 420 -15.23 -18.04 2.58
CA CYS A 420 -14.29 -16.93 2.66
C CYS A 420 -14.07 -16.28 1.29
N THR A 421 -13.98 -14.95 1.27
CA THR A 421 -13.56 -14.15 0.11
C THR A 421 -12.09 -13.73 0.27
N SER A 422 -11.70 -13.27 1.46
CA SER A 422 -10.30 -12.98 1.78
C SER A 422 -9.98 -13.26 3.25
N LEU A 423 -8.77 -13.72 3.53
CA LEU A 423 -8.23 -13.90 4.88
C LEU A 423 -6.85 -13.24 4.96
N ARG A 424 -6.74 -12.18 5.75
CA ARG A 424 -5.47 -11.53 6.09
C ARG A 424 -5.16 -11.75 7.56
N VAL A 425 -3.97 -12.25 7.85
CA VAL A 425 -3.50 -12.52 9.21
C VAL A 425 -2.24 -11.72 9.46
N ILE A 426 -2.32 -10.76 10.37
CA ILE A 426 -1.22 -9.91 10.82
C ILE A 426 -0.73 -10.44 12.18
N GLY A 427 0.59 -10.57 12.33
CA GLY A 427 1.22 -11.18 13.50
C GLY A 427 1.26 -12.71 13.42
N ASP A 428 1.20 -13.36 14.57
CA ASP A 428 1.47 -14.79 14.69
C ASP A 428 0.40 -15.60 15.48
N PRO A 429 -0.92 -15.34 15.32
CA PRO A 429 -1.93 -16.06 16.08
C PRO A 429 -1.90 -17.57 15.84
N VAL A 430 -2.19 -18.34 16.88
CA VAL A 430 -2.46 -19.78 16.74
C VAL A 430 -3.95 -20.00 16.53
N PHE A 431 -4.34 -20.75 15.50
CA PHE A 431 -5.72 -21.14 15.24
C PHE A 431 -6.04 -22.44 15.97
N GLU A 432 -7.08 -22.41 16.79
CA GLU A 432 -7.66 -23.62 17.36
C GLU A 432 -8.60 -24.30 16.34
N GLU A 433 -9.20 -25.42 16.74
CA GLU A 433 -10.04 -26.27 15.88
C GLU A 433 -11.35 -25.59 15.45
N ASP A 434 -11.94 -26.03 14.33
CA ASP A 434 -13.26 -25.62 13.84
C ASP A 434 -13.45 -24.12 13.58
N VAL A 435 -12.38 -23.36 13.37
CA VAL A 435 -12.49 -21.94 13.00
C VAL A 435 -13.06 -21.81 11.59
N ARG A 436 -14.00 -20.87 11.40
CA ARG A 436 -14.63 -20.59 10.09
C ARG A 436 -14.45 -19.13 9.69
N CYS A 437 -14.00 -18.89 8.46
CA CYS A 437 -13.86 -17.57 7.87
C CYS A 437 -14.94 -17.36 6.80
N ILE A 438 -15.70 -16.28 6.91
CA ILE A 438 -16.81 -15.93 6.01
C ILE A 438 -16.59 -14.52 5.47
N GLY A 439 -16.67 -14.34 4.15
CA GLY A 439 -16.44 -13.02 3.53
C GLY A 439 -15.00 -12.53 3.67
N ASP A 440 -14.81 -11.24 3.94
CA ASP A 440 -13.49 -10.63 4.11
C ASP A 440 -13.09 -10.60 5.59
N VAL A 441 -12.02 -11.32 5.93
CA VAL A 441 -11.54 -11.54 7.30
C VAL A 441 -10.16 -10.92 7.48
N LEU A 442 -10.05 -9.96 8.40
CA LEU A 442 -8.79 -9.42 8.89
C LEU A 442 -8.58 -9.82 10.35
N ILE A 443 -7.48 -10.50 10.62
CA ILE A 443 -7.04 -10.85 11.96
C ILE A 443 -5.81 -10.01 12.26
N ASP A 444 -5.93 -9.12 13.23
CA ASP A 444 -4.85 -8.24 13.69
C ASP A 444 -4.89 -8.14 15.23
N GLY A 445 -3.72 -8.25 15.86
CA GLY A 445 -3.56 -8.10 17.31
C GLY A 445 -4.11 -9.27 18.15
N LEU A 446 -4.37 -10.44 17.57
CA LEU A 446 -4.72 -11.66 18.31
C LEU A 446 -3.50 -12.56 18.49
N ARG A 447 -3.34 -13.14 19.68
CA ARG A 447 -2.37 -14.25 19.90
C ARG A 447 -2.95 -15.61 19.53
N ARG A 448 -4.28 -15.70 19.51
CA ARG A 448 -4.98 -16.96 19.33
C ARG A 448 -6.39 -16.72 18.81
N VAL A 449 -6.80 -17.52 17.84
CA VAL A 449 -8.19 -17.64 17.38
C VAL A 449 -8.80 -18.86 18.05
N ARG A 450 -9.87 -18.65 18.83
CA ARG A 450 -10.44 -19.71 19.68
C ARG A 450 -11.21 -20.75 18.86
N ARG A 451 -11.33 -21.95 19.43
CA ARG A 451 -12.08 -23.06 18.83
C ARG A 451 -13.49 -22.62 18.44
N SER A 452 -13.96 -23.07 17.28
CA SER A 452 -15.30 -22.81 16.73
C SER A 452 -15.63 -21.33 16.45
N ALA A 453 -14.62 -20.44 16.41
CA ALA A 453 -14.83 -19.04 16.07
C ALA A 453 -15.37 -18.88 14.64
N VAL A 454 -16.29 -17.93 14.43
CA VAL A 454 -16.78 -17.54 13.11
C VAL A 454 -16.35 -16.11 12.86
N LEU A 455 -15.50 -15.90 11.86
CA LEU A 455 -14.87 -14.62 11.53
C LEU A 455 -15.51 -14.02 10.27
N GLY A 456 -15.74 -12.70 10.25
CA GLY A 456 -16.24 -11.95 9.09
C GLY A 456 -17.76 -11.72 8.98
N GLY A 457 -18.50 -11.79 10.10
CA GLY A 457 -19.94 -11.47 10.19
C GLY A 457 -20.27 -10.19 10.99
N LEU A 458 -21.48 -9.65 10.80
CA LEU A 458 -22.04 -8.44 11.44
C LEU A 458 -22.36 -8.56 12.95
N ASN A 459 -21.87 -9.59 13.66
CA ASN A 459 -22.15 -9.81 15.08
C ASN A 459 -20.86 -10.13 15.87
N ASP A 460 -20.80 -9.54 17.07
CA ASP A 460 -19.66 -9.38 17.98
C ASP A 460 -18.93 -10.64 18.47
N ALA A 461 -17.70 -10.34 18.93
CA ALA A 461 -16.86 -11.01 19.91
C ALA A 461 -16.10 -12.28 19.47
N VAL A 462 -14.76 -12.25 19.64
CA VAL A 462 -13.96 -13.15 20.49
C VAL A 462 -12.47 -12.98 20.17
N GLY A 463 -11.65 -12.63 21.18
CA GLY A 463 -10.19 -12.73 21.12
C GLY A 463 -9.48 -11.93 22.21
N GLU A 464 -8.48 -12.52 22.87
CA GLU A 464 -7.63 -11.79 23.82
C GLU A 464 -6.58 -10.95 23.05
N PRO A 465 -6.45 -9.64 23.34
CA PRO A 465 -5.54 -8.76 22.61
C PRO A 465 -4.08 -9.03 22.95
N GLY A 466 -3.24 -9.13 21.92
CA GLY A 466 -1.78 -9.17 22.01
C GLY A 466 -1.08 -8.59 20.78
N VAL A 467 -0.66 -7.34 20.93
CA VAL A 467 0.55 -6.62 20.44
C VAL A 467 1.15 -7.01 19.07
N SER A 468 0.74 -6.30 18.02
CA SER A 468 1.67 -5.84 16.99
C SER A 468 2.70 -4.91 17.63
N ASP A 469 3.98 -5.09 17.30
CA ASP A 469 5.06 -4.20 17.74
C ASP A 469 4.94 -2.79 17.10
N LEU A 470 4.03 -2.60 16.14
CA LEU A 470 3.74 -1.36 15.43
C LEU A 470 2.25 -0.98 15.50
N ARG A 471 1.94 0.15 16.15
CA ARG A 471 0.60 0.76 16.13
C ARG A 471 0.36 1.43 14.77
N SER A 472 -0.83 1.31 14.17
CA SER A 472 -1.12 2.04 12.93
C SER A 472 -1.11 3.56 13.16
N VAL A 473 -0.91 4.34 12.10
CA VAL A 473 -0.97 5.82 12.18
C VAL A 473 -2.33 6.27 12.70
N ASP A 474 -3.40 5.69 12.16
CA ASP A 474 -4.77 6.08 12.50
C ASP A 474 -5.14 5.66 13.93
N ASP A 475 -4.67 4.51 14.41
CA ASP A 475 -4.91 4.09 15.80
C ASP A 475 -4.12 4.93 16.81
N HIS A 476 -2.87 5.27 16.51
CA HIS A 476 -2.08 6.14 17.38
C HIS A 476 -2.73 7.53 17.47
N LEU A 477 -3.11 8.11 16.34
CA LEU A 477 -3.81 9.39 16.32
C LEU A 477 -5.16 9.31 17.05
N ARG A 478 -5.96 8.26 16.82
CA ARG A 478 -7.25 8.08 17.49
C ARG A 478 -7.07 7.97 19.02
N SER A 479 -6.06 7.24 19.47
CA SER A 479 -5.69 7.12 20.89
C SER A 479 -5.35 8.48 21.51
N ILE A 480 -4.56 9.31 20.81
CA ILE A 480 -4.22 10.66 21.24
C ILE A 480 -5.49 11.50 21.36
N LEU A 481 -6.26 11.63 20.28
CA LEU A 481 -7.43 12.51 20.22
C LEU A 481 -8.53 12.11 21.21
N ALA A 482 -8.71 10.81 21.46
CA ALA A 482 -9.68 10.30 22.43
C ALA A 482 -9.32 10.65 23.88
N SER A 483 -8.02 10.84 24.17
CA SER A 483 -7.53 11.16 25.52
C SER A 483 -7.56 12.66 25.85
N LEU A 484 -7.74 13.53 24.84
CA LEU A 484 -7.66 14.98 24.99
C LEU A 484 -9.03 15.61 25.29
N GLN A 485 -9.02 16.56 26.21
CA GLN A 485 -10.16 17.42 26.52
C GLN A 485 -9.90 18.82 26.00
N PRO A 486 -10.93 19.52 25.46
CA PRO A 486 -10.76 20.89 25.00
C PRO A 486 -10.18 21.81 26.07
N SER A 487 -9.41 22.80 25.63
CA SER A 487 -8.92 23.88 26.48
C SER A 487 -10.08 24.54 27.24
N PRO A 488 -9.82 25.01 28.47
CA PRO A 488 -10.82 25.75 29.23
C PRO A 488 -11.30 26.97 28.45
N THR A 489 -12.55 27.36 28.69
CA THR A 489 -13.10 28.58 28.11
C THR A 489 -12.61 29.79 28.89
N ARG A 490 -12.38 30.91 28.20
CA ARG A 490 -12.01 32.19 28.80
C ARG A 490 -12.77 33.30 28.09
N SER A 491 -13.20 34.31 28.86
CA SER A 491 -13.67 35.57 28.31
C SER A 491 -12.45 36.39 27.90
N LEU A 492 -12.34 36.72 26.62
CA LEU A 492 -11.23 37.51 26.08
C LEU A 492 -11.74 38.76 25.36
N PRO A 493 -10.98 39.87 25.38
CA PRO A 493 -11.26 41.02 24.54
C PRO A 493 -11.37 40.60 23.06
N LEU A 494 -12.24 41.26 22.28
CA LEU A 494 -12.45 40.89 20.88
C LEU A 494 -11.15 40.89 20.04
N ALA A 495 -10.19 41.75 20.36
CA ALA A 495 -8.90 41.82 19.69
C ALA A 495 -8.02 40.57 19.92
N GLU A 496 -8.19 39.88 21.04
CA GLU A 496 -7.46 38.66 21.41
C GLU A 496 -8.20 37.37 21.02
N ALA A 497 -9.48 37.49 20.63
CA ALA A 497 -10.34 36.37 20.28
C ALA A 497 -10.15 35.88 18.83
N LEU A 498 -9.45 36.63 17.97
CA LEU A 498 -9.27 36.29 16.56
C LEU A 498 -8.65 34.89 16.38
N GLY A 499 -9.31 34.06 15.57
CA GLY A 499 -8.89 32.68 15.30
C GLY A 499 -9.24 31.66 16.38
N LEU A 500 -9.89 32.07 17.48
CA LEU A 500 -10.41 31.18 18.52
C LEU A 500 -11.86 30.78 18.26
N VAL A 501 -12.35 29.78 18.99
CA VAL A 501 -13.69 29.22 18.81
C VAL A 501 -14.63 29.71 19.90
N VAL A 502 -15.79 30.24 19.50
CA VAL A 502 -16.85 30.70 20.39
C VAL A 502 -17.35 29.55 21.26
N ALA A 503 -17.34 29.74 22.58
CA ALA A 503 -17.68 28.69 23.55
C ALA A 503 -19.19 28.51 23.73
N ARG A 504 -19.96 29.59 23.59
CA ARG A 504 -21.42 29.62 23.77
C ARG A 504 -22.06 30.64 22.83
N ASP A 505 -23.32 30.41 22.47
CA ASP A 505 -24.09 31.35 21.64
C ASP A 505 -24.05 32.75 22.25
N VAL A 506 -23.66 33.72 21.42
CA VAL A 506 -23.61 35.14 21.79
C VAL A 506 -24.82 35.83 21.20
N ARG A 507 -25.60 36.48 22.06
CA ARG A 507 -26.81 37.21 21.67
C ARG A 507 -26.54 38.71 21.62
N ALA A 508 -27.18 39.42 20.69
CA ALA A 508 -27.10 40.87 20.60
C ALA A 508 -27.60 41.54 21.89
N LYS A 509 -26.83 42.46 22.47
CA LYS A 509 -27.24 43.22 23.67
C LYS A 509 -28.13 44.42 23.32
N VAL A 510 -28.02 44.91 22.09
CA VAL A 510 -28.71 46.08 21.57
C VAL A 510 -29.29 45.78 20.20
N ASP A 511 -30.26 46.58 19.78
CA ASP A 511 -30.78 46.57 18.41
C ASP A 511 -29.78 47.24 17.46
N LEU A 512 -29.72 46.77 16.21
CA LEU A 512 -28.99 47.39 15.12
C LEU A 512 -29.94 47.70 13.96
N PRO A 513 -30.08 48.98 13.57
CA PRO A 513 -29.63 50.15 14.33
C PRO A 513 -30.36 50.28 15.69
N GLY A 514 -29.75 50.99 16.66
CA GLY A 514 -30.30 51.14 18.02
C GLY A 514 -31.49 52.11 18.14
N PHE A 515 -31.82 52.81 17.06
CA PHE A 515 -32.90 53.77 16.93
C PHE A 515 -33.25 53.94 15.45
N ASP A 516 -34.45 54.42 15.16
CA ASP A 516 -34.84 54.79 13.80
C ASP A 516 -33.91 55.90 13.29
N ASN A 517 -33.26 55.69 12.14
CA ASN A 517 -32.30 56.65 11.59
C ASN A 517 -32.47 56.83 10.08
N SER A 518 -31.90 57.91 9.57
CA SER A 518 -31.91 58.18 8.14
C SER A 518 -30.91 57.30 7.38
N SER A 519 -31.32 56.69 6.28
CA SER A 519 -30.41 56.06 5.31
C SER A 519 -29.86 57.03 4.27
N MET A 520 -30.24 58.31 4.33
CA MET A 520 -29.95 59.29 3.28
C MET A 520 -29.82 60.73 3.84
N ASP A 521 -29.03 61.59 3.19
CA ASP A 521 -28.90 63.01 3.55
C ASP A 521 -30.10 63.82 3.01
N GLY A 522 -30.83 64.54 3.86
CA GLY A 522 -32.04 65.22 3.40
C GLY A 522 -32.80 65.94 4.50
N TYR A 523 -34.12 65.81 4.50
CA TYR A 523 -35.00 66.43 5.50
C TYR A 523 -35.98 65.40 6.09
N ALA A 524 -35.94 65.23 7.40
CA ALA A 524 -36.92 64.45 8.15
C ALA A 524 -38.25 65.24 8.22
N VAL A 525 -39.33 64.60 7.80
CA VAL A 525 -40.65 65.22 7.62
C VAL A 525 -41.77 64.30 8.12
N CYS A 526 -42.94 64.88 8.36
CA CYS A 526 -44.19 64.11 8.42
C CYS A 526 -44.66 63.83 6.99
N SER A 527 -44.73 62.57 6.55
CA SER A 527 -45.06 62.20 5.16
C SER A 527 -46.34 62.85 4.61
N PRO A 528 -47.43 63.07 5.38
CA PRO A 528 -48.61 63.76 4.86
C PRO A 528 -48.38 65.22 4.48
N SER A 529 -47.31 65.85 4.98
CA SER A 529 -46.95 67.24 4.65
C SER A 529 -46.35 67.38 3.26
N LEU A 530 -46.01 66.26 2.59
CA LEU A 530 -45.51 66.24 1.21
C LEU A 530 -46.56 65.83 0.19
N ALA A 531 -47.84 65.68 0.58
CA ALA A 531 -48.89 65.28 -0.35
C ALA A 531 -49.01 66.27 -1.52
N GLY A 532 -48.90 65.78 -2.75
CA GLY A 532 -48.91 66.59 -3.98
C GLY A 532 -47.54 67.16 -4.39
N ALA A 533 -46.47 66.92 -3.62
CA ALA A 533 -45.12 67.32 -4.00
C ALA A 533 -44.65 66.55 -5.24
N GLY A 534 -44.30 67.28 -6.30
CA GLY A 534 -43.94 66.71 -7.62
C GLY A 534 -44.83 67.20 -8.76
N GLU A 535 -46.08 67.58 -8.47
CA GLU A 535 -46.91 68.40 -9.36
C GLU A 535 -46.61 69.90 -9.13
N GLU A 536 -46.56 70.32 -7.87
CA GLU A 536 -46.05 71.61 -7.42
C GLU A 536 -45.10 71.40 -6.24
N ALA A 537 -44.16 72.32 -6.03
CA ALA A 537 -43.22 72.19 -4.92
C ALA A 537 -43.86 72.62 -3.59
N VAL A 538 -43.65 71.83 -2.53
CA VAL A 538 -44.17 72.12 -1.19
C VAL A 538 -43.07 72.74 -0.34
N ARG A 539 -43.40 73.79 0.43
CA ARG A 539 -42.46 74.45 1.34
C ARG A 539 -42.71 74.04 2.78
N LEU A 540 -41.65 73.58 3.45
CA LEU A 540 -41.69 73.17 4.85
C LEU A 540 -40.72 74.01 5.68
N ARG A 541 -41.15 74.42 6.89
CA ARG A 541 -40.31 75.22 7.79
C ARG A 541 -39.24 74.35 8.44
N ILE A 542 -37.98 74.73 8.30
CA ILE A 542 -36.85 74.06 8.95
C ILE A 542 -36.81 74.43 10.43
N VAL A 543 -37.00 73.45 11.31
CA VAL A 543 -37.04 73.64 12.77
C VAL A 543 -35.76 73.21 13.49
N GLY A 544 -34.84 72.56 12.78
CA GLY A 544 -33.54 72.15 13.30
C GLY A 544 -32.72 71.35 12.30
N GLU A 545 -31.50 71.01 12.70
CA GLU A 545 -30.58 70.12 12.00
C GLU A 545 -30.22 68.97 12.95
N VAL A 546 -30.12 67.75 12.41
CA VAL A 546 -29.74 66.54 13.15
C VAL A 546 -28.56 65.88 12.43
N ALA A 547 -27.38 65.95 13.04
CA ALA A 547 -26.18 65.26 12.58
C ALA A 547 -26.10 63.84 13.19
N ALA A 548 -25.24 63.00 12.61
CA ALA A 548 -24.99 61.66 13.14
C ALA A 548 -24.34 61.76 14.54
N GLY A 549 -24.99 61.14 15.53
CA GLY A 549 -24.57 61.20 16.94
C GLY A 549 -25.40 62.16 17.81
N ASP A 550 -26.24 63.00 17.20
CA ASP A 550 -27.12 63.93 17.93
C ASP A 550 -28.33 63.21 18.56
N ASP A 551 -28.83 63.78 19.66
CA ASP A 551 -30.11 63.41 20.28
C ASP A 551 -31.06 64.62 20.20
N PRO A 552 -31.92 64.70 19.16
CA PRO A 552 -32.74 65.88 18.92
C PRO A 552 -33.78 66.08 20.03
N SER A 553 -33.78 67.25 20.65
CA SER A 553 -34.70 67.64 21.73
C SER A 553 -35.99 68.32 21.23
N PHE A 554 -36.20 68.39 19.91
CA PHE A 554 -37.37 68.99 19.27
C PHE A 554 -38.21 67.95 18.52
N THR A 555 -39.44 68.30 18.18
CA THR A 555 -40.39 67.47 17.43
C THR A 555 -40.68 68.14 16.09
N VAL A 556 -40.75 67.36 15.01
CA VAL A 556 -41.19 67.80 13.69
C VAL A 556 -42.70 67.63 13.61
N SER A 557 -43.43 68.73 13.44
CA SER A 557 -44.88 68.76 13.26
C SER A 557 -45.25 68.84 11.78
N PRO A 558 -46.53 68.60 11.40
CA PRO A 558 -46.96 68.82 10.02
C PRO A 558 -46.66 70.24 9.52
N GLY A 559 -46.12 70.36 8.30
CA GLY A 559 -45.63 71.63 7.73
C GLY A 559 -44.20 72.01 8.13
N GLU A 560 -43.53 71.19 8.95
CA GLU A 560 -42.15 71.39 9.38
C GLU A 560 -41.23 70.31 8.80
N ALA A 561 -39.94 70.63 8.77
CA ALA A 561 -38.86 69.74 8.34
C ALA A 561 -37.65 69.91 9.27
N ALA A 562 -36.86 68.86 9.43
CA ALA A 562 -35.56 68.94 10.09
C ALA A 562 -34.49 68.44 9.13
N ARG A 563 -33.46 69.24 8.87
CA ARG A 563 -32.35 68.80 8.04
C ARG A 563 -31.65 67.63 8.75
N ILE A 564 -31.44 66.54 8.05
CA ILE A 564 -30.97 65.28 8.65
C ILE A 564 -29.87 64.67 7.80
N MET A 565 -28.79 64.22 8.46
CA MET A 565 -27.69 63.53 7.79
C MET A 565 -27.88 62.01 7.87
N THR A 566 -27.22 61.28 6.98
CA THR A 566 -27.20 59.82 6.95
C THR A 566 -26.69 59.27 8.27
N GLY A 567 -27.44 58.33 8.86
CA GLY A 567 -27.17 57.73 10.16
C GLY A 567 -27.67 58.53 11.37
N ALA A 568 -28.19 59.74 11.18
CA ALA A 568 -28.75 60.55 12.26
C ALA A 568 -30.11 60.02 12.74
N ARG A 569 -30.37 60.18 14.04
CA ARG A 569 -31.62 59.74 14.68
C ARG A 569 -32.82 60.51 14.12
N MET A 570 -33.90 59.80 13.82
CA MET A 570 -35.16 60.43 13.42
C MET A 570 -35.71 61.28 14.58
N PRO A 571 -35.99 62.58 14.38
CA PRO A 571 -36.63 63.41 15.39
C PRO A 571 -38.07 62.95 15.62
N ALA A 572 -38.60 63.18 16.82
CA ALA A 572 -39.99 62.83 17.13
C ALA A 572 -40.95 63.52 16.15
N GLY A 573 -42.01 62.81 15.73
CA GLY A 573 -43.02 63.34 14.81
C GLY A 573 -42.72 63.16 13.32
N ALA A 574 -41.45 62.99 12.91
CA ALA A 574 -41.09 62.64 11.54
C ALA A 574 -41.18 61.13 11.29
N ASP A 575 -41.63 60.73 10.10
CA ASP A 575 -41.78 59.32 9.71
C ASP A 575 -41.21 59.00 8.31
N ALA A 576 -40.70 59.99 7.59
CA ALA A 576 -40.00 59.84 6.32
C ALA A 576 -38.84 60.84 6.20
N VAL A 577 -37.91 60.56 5.29
CA VAL A 577 -36.88 61.51 4.86
C VAL A 577 -37.05 61.78 3.38
N ILE A 578 -37.12 63.05 2.98
CA ILE A 578 -37.00 63.46 1.57
C ILE A 578 -35.54 63.73 1.24
N ALA A 579 -35.11 63.25 0.08
CA ALA A 579 -33.73 63.37 -0.36
C ALA A 579 -33.30 64.82 -0.58
N VAL A 580 -32.05 65.18 -0.26
CA VAL A 580 -31.55 66.54 -0.55
C VAL A 580 -31.65 66.87 -2.04
N GLU A 581 -31.46 65.89 -2.91
CA GLU A 581 -31.59 65.98 -4.37
C GLU A 581 -33.01 66.34 -4.83
N ASP A 582 -34.02 65.96 -4.04
CA ASP A 582 -35.43 66.27 -4.29
C ASP A 582 -35.85 67.59 -3.60
N THR A 583 -34.89 68.42 -3.19
CA THR A 583 -35.13 69.72 -2.57
C THR A 583 -34.31 70.85 -3.20
N ASP A 584 -34.44 72.08 -2.68
CA ASP A 584 -33.54 73.19 -2.99
C ASP A 584 -32.29 73.26 -2.07
N GLY A 585 -32.15 72.35 -1.11
CA GLY A 585 -30.96 72.26 -0.24
C GLY A 585 -30.84 73.37 0.82
N ALA A 586 -31.95 74.04 1.18
CA ALA A 586 -31.95 75.14 2.16
C ALA A 586 -31.41 74.73 3.55
N ALA A 587 -30.43 75.47 4.07
CA ALA A 587 -29.84 75.19 5.39
C ALA A 587 -30.71 75.68 6.58
N GLN A 588 -31.57 76.67 6.37
CA GLN A 588 -32.42 77.29 7.40
C GLN A 588 -33.61 78.01 6.75
N GLY A 589 -34.65 78.32 7.51
CA GLY A 589 -35.85 78.99 6.99
C GLY A 589 -36.87 77.99 6.47
N GLU A 590 -37.13 77.97 5.16
CA GLU A 590 -38.02 77.00 4.51
C GLU A 590 -37.24 76.20 3.46
N VAL A 591 -37.53 74.91 3.35
CA VAL A 591 -37.03 74.03 2.28
C VAL A 591 -38.12 73.82 1.24
N GLU A 592 -37.76 73.90 -0.04
CA GLU A 592 -38.65 73.58 -1.16
C GLU A 592 -38.49 72.11 -1.57
N CYS A 593 -39.52 71.30 -1.33
CA CYS A 593 -39.57 69.87 -1.61
C CYS A 593 -40.28 69.59 -2.94
N ARG A 594 -39.63 68.83 -3.83
CA ARG A 594 -40.07 68.58 -5.22
C ARG A 594 -40.57 67.15 -5.45
N ALA A 595 -40.60 66.31 -4.43
CA ALA A 595 -41.07 64.93 -4.52
C ALA A 595 -41.82 64.51 -3.25
N GLU A 596 -42.70 63.53 -3.37
CA GLU A 596 -43.30 62.88 -2.21
C GLU A 596 -42.30 61.91 -1.56
N ALA A 597 -42.38 61.78 -0.24
CA ALA A 597 -41.68 60.74 0.51
C ALA A 597 -42.70 60.00 1.40
N PRO A 598 -43.24 58.86 0.93
CA PRO A 598 -44.16 58.04 1.73
C PRO A 598 -43.56 57.64 3.08
N SER A 599 -44.40 57.33 4.08
CA SER A 599 -43.95 56.89 5.40
C SER A 599 -42.95 55.73 5.32
N GLY A 600 -41.82 55.87 6.03
CA GLY A 600 -40.71 54.92 6.00
C GLY A 600 -39.66 55.16 4.90
N THR A 601 -39.88 56.11 3.98
CA THR A 601 -38.92 56.41 2.91
C THR A 601 -37.60 56.88 3.50
N TYR A 602 -36.52 56.18 3.14
CA TYR A 602 -35.16 56.37 3.66
C TYR A 602 -35.03 56.32 5.19
N VAL A 603 -35.94 55.63 5.88
CA VAL A 603 -35.85 55.38 7.33
C VAL A 603 -35.45 53.92 7.57
N ARG A 604 -34.30 53.71 8.23
CA ARG A 604 -33.94 52.40 8.79
C ARG A 604 -34.56 52.28 10.17
N ARG A 605 -35.39 51.26 10.39
CA ARG A 605 -36.07 51.04 11.66
C ARG A 605 -35.11 50.44 12.69
N ARG A 606 -35.34 50.77 13.96
CA ARG A 606 -34.63 50.15 15.08
C ARG A 606 -34.75 48.63 15.00
N GLY A 607 -33.61 47.94 15.05
CA GLY A 607 -33.53 46.47 15.04
C GLY A 607 -33.88 45.82 13.71
N GLU A 608 -33.95 46.59 12.61
CA GLU A 608 -34.25 46.07 11.27
C GLU A 608 -33.16 45.10 10.75
N ASP A 609 -31.89 45.33 11.11
CA ASP A 609 -30.79 44.42 10.77
C ASP A 609 -30.69 43.30 11.82
N ILE A 610 -30.49 43.67 13.09
CA ILE A 610 -30.40 42.72 14.21
C ILE A 610 -31.21 43.22 15.40
N ALA A 611 -32.23 42.46 15.79
CA ALA A 611 -32.97 42.71 17.03
C ALA A 611 -32.19 42.22 18.26
N ALA A 612 -32.30 42.95 19.37
CA ALA A 612 -31.73 42.53 20.65
C ALA A 612 -32.20 41.12 21.03
N GLY A 613 -31.28 40.29 21.54
CA GLY A 613 -31.53 38.88 21.87
C GLY A 613 -31.32 37.89 20.72
N THR A 614 -31.17 38.35 19.48
CA THR A 614 -30.81 37.49 18.32
C THR A 614 -29.42 36.89 18.51
N VAL A 615 -29.22 35.62 18.16
CA VAL A 615 -27.89 34.99 18.18
C VAL A 615 -27.07 35.52 17.01
N VAL A 616 -25.92 36.12 17.30
CA VAL A 616 -25.03 36.78 16.33
C VAL A 616 -23.71 36.06 16.13
N ALA A 617 -23.39 35.13 17.03
CA ALA A 617 -22.33 34.14 16.87
C ALA A 617 -22.76 32.87 17.63
N SER A 618 -22.60 31.71 17.03
CA SER A 618 -23.00 30.42 17.61
C SER A 618 -21.82 29.74 18.31
N ALA A 619 -22.11 28.91 19.30
CA ALA A 619 -21.11 28.02 19.88
C ALA A 619 -20.47 27.14 18.78
N GLY A 620 -19.14 27.11 18.71
CA GLY A 620 -18.40 26.40 17.68
C GLY A 620 -17.95 27.26 16.48
N ASP A 621 -18.44 28.50 16.36
CA ASP A 621 -17.98 29.41 15.31
C ASP A 621 -16.53 29.85 15.54
N VAL A 622 -15.73 29.89 14.48
CA VAL A 622 -14.39 30.50 14.53
C VAL A 622 -14.53 32.02 14.44
N VAL A 623 -13.94 32.72 15.40
CA VAL A 623 -13.94 34.19 15.43
C VAL A 623 -13.07 34.73 14.30
N GLY A 624 -13.72 35.23 13.25
CA GLY A 624 -13.08 35.98 12.16
C GLY A 624 -13.33 37.49 12.26
N SER A 625 -12.83 38.25 11.29
CA SER A 625 -13.02 39.71 11.23
C SER A 625 -14.50 40.12 11.21
N ARG A 626 -15.35 39.35 10.51
CA ARG A 626 -16.80 39.58 10.44
C ARG A 626 -17.49 39.32 11.77
N THR A 627 -17.12 38.24 12.47
CA THR A 627 -17.61 37.91 13.80
C THR A 627 -17.25 39.01 14.80
N ILE A 628 -16.00 39.50 14.76
CA ILE A 628 -15.56 40.62 15.60
C ILE A 628 -16.41 41.86 15.33
N ALA A 629 -16.63 42.21 14.06
CA ALA A 629 -17.41 43.39 13.67
C ALA A 629 -18.86 43.32 14.20
N VAL A 630 -19.55 42.20 14.01
CA VAL A 630 -20.95 42.05 14.47
C VAL A 630 -21.05 42.02 15.99
N LEU A 631 -20.10 41.38 16.68
CA LEU A 631 -20.05 41.36 18.15
C LEU A 631 -19.85 42.77 18.72
N ALA A 632 -18.91 43.53 18.15
CA ALA A 632 -18.65 44.91 18.55
C ALA A 632 -19.88 45.81 18.33
N ALA A 633 -20.49 45.73 17.16
CA ALA A 633 -21.71 46.49 16.84
C ALA A 633 -22.84 46.15 17.81
N CYS A 634 -22.99 44.87 18.19
CA CYS A 634 -23.98 44.40 19.15
C CYS A 634 -23.66 44.69 20.62
N GLY A 635 -22.61 45.48 20.92
CA GLY A 635 -22.27 45.93 22.27
C GLY A 635 -21.40 44.95 23.08
N HIS A 636 -20.71 44.03 22.44
CA HIS A 636 -19.75 43.14 23.12
C HIS A 636 -18.32 43.67 22.98
N GLY A 637 -17.64 43.87 24.12
CA GLY A 637 -16.19 44.16 24.15
C GLY A 637 -15.34 42.90 24.32
N GLU A 638 -15.96 41.79 24.71
CA GLU A 638 -15.34 40.50 24.97
C GLU A 638 -16.25 39.36 24.51
N VAL A 639 -15.66 38.19 24.29
CA VAL A 639 -16.36 36.96 23.93
C VAL A 639 -15.76 35.78 24.65
N GLU A 640 -16.61 34.85 25.10
CA GLU A 640 -16.15 33.61 25.71
C GLU A 640 -15.75 32.62 24.62
N VAL A 641 -14.49 32.19 24.63
CA VAL A 641 -13.88 31.33 23.62
C VAL A 641 -13.09 30.20 24.26
N HIS A 642 -12.86 29.11 23.52
CA HIS A 642 -11.88 28.10 23.90
C HIS A 642 -10.47 28.69 23.87
N ALA A 643 -9.78 28.65 25.01
CA ALA A 643 -8.50 29.32 25.15
C ALA A 643 -7.41 28.67 24.29
N ARG A 644 -6.48 29.52 23.84
CA ARG A 644 -5.25 29.12 23.17
C ARG A 644 -4.38 28.29 24.15
N PRO A 645 -3.99 27.05 23.82
CA PRO A 645 -3.09 26.28 24.67
C PRO A 645 -1.68 26.88 24.63
N HIS A 646 -1.04 26.95 25.79
CA HIS A 646 0.37 27.30 25.92
C HIS A 646 1.25 26.05 25.76
N VAL A 647 2.07 26.02 24.71
CA VAL A 647 2.94 24.89 24.37
C VAL A 647 4.37 25.18 24.77
N VAL A 648 5.02 24.25 25.46
CA VAL A 648 6.46 24.35 25.74
C VAL A 648 7.20 23.31 24.92
N VAL A 649 8.18 23.77 24.13
CA VAL A 649 9.02 22.93 23.27
C VAL A 649 10.38 22.76 23.91
N LEU A 650 10.83 21.50 24.01
CA LEU A 650 12.08 21.11 24.64
C LEU A 650 12.83 20.07 23.81
N SER A 651 13.91 20.43 23.14
CA SER A 651 14.82 19.45 22.54
C SER A 651 15.81 18.90 23.57
N THR A 652 16.21 17.63 23.41
CA THR A 652 17.21 16.96 24.26
C THR A 652 18.33 16.36 23.43
N GLY A 653 19.58 16.59 23.84
CA GLY A 653 20.78 16.01 23.21
C GLY A 653 22.04 16.79 23.56
N SER A 654 23.06 16.11 24.09
CA SER A 654 24.38 16.68 24.43
C SER A 654 25.06 17.44 23.28
N GLU A 655 24.73 17.08 22.04
CA GLU A 655 25.23 17.69 20.82
C GLU A 655 24.57 19.02 20.48
N LEU A 656 23.42 19.35 21.09
CA LEU A 656 22.58 20.46 20.66
C LEU A 656 23.02 21.79 21.27
N VAL A 657 23.20 22.79 20.42
CA VAL A 657 23.47 24.18 20.79
C VAL A 657 22.38 25.07 20.21
N SER A 658 21.91 26.06 20.97
CA SER A 658 20.91 27.01 20.46
C SER A 658 21.40 27.72 19.19
N PRO A 659 20.51 28.00 18.22
CA PRO A 659 20.87 28.76 17.01
C PRO A 659 21.57 30.08 17.34
N GLY A 660 22.67 30.37 16.64
CA GLY A 660 23.50 31.57 16.86
C GLY A 660 24.61 31.41 17.90
N GLY A 661 24.64 30.31 18.66
CA GLY A 661 25.78 29.95 19.52
C GLY A 661 27.01 29.51 18.73
N SER A 662 28.17 29.42 19.38
CA SER A 662 29.37 28.81 18.76
C SER A 662 29.35 27.29 18.93
N LEU A 663 29.64 26.55 17.85
CA LEU A 663 29.70 25.08 17.88
C LEU A 663 31.09 24.59 18.28
N GLY A 664 31.13 23.68 19.25
CA GLY A 664 32.31 22.85 19.53
C GLY A 664 32.36 21.59 18.66
N PRO A 665 33.46 20.82 18.73
CA PRO A 665 33.56 19.53 18.04
C PRO A 665 32.42 18.58 18.46
N GLY A 666 31.71 18.03 17.47
CA GLY A 666 30.59 17.09 17.70
C GLY A 666 29.24 17.75 18.02
N GLN A 667 29.17 19.09 18.05
CA GLN A 667 27.93 19.83 18.30
C GLN A 667 27.26 20.31 17.01
N ILE A 668 25.94 20.45 17.06
CA ILE A 668 25.08 20.95 15.98
C ILE A 668 24.05 21.93 16.53
N HIS A 669 23.44 22.72 15.65
CA HIS A 669 22.38 23.63 16.05
C HIS A 669 21.02 22.93 16.21
N ASP A 670 20.29 23.29 17.27
CA ASP A 670 18.92 22.85 17.50
C ASP A 670 17.94 23.54 16.53
N SER A 671 17.68 22.86 15.41
CA SER A 671 16.68 23.27 14.43
C SER A 671 15.26 22.78 14.77
N ASN A 672 15.14 21.70 15.55
CA ASN A 672 13.83 21.11 15.85
C ASN A 672 13.00 22.00 16.76
N SER A 673 13.57 22.53 17.84
CA SER A 673 12.82 23.42 18.75
C SER A 673 12.26 24.64 18.01
N SER A 674 13.08 25.23 17.13
CA SER A 674 12.71 26.40 16.33
C SER A 674 11.56 26.07 15.37
N MET A 675 11.66 24.93 14.68
CA MET A 675 10.64 24.45 13.74
C MET A 675 9.32 24.11 14.46
N LEU A 676 9.37 23.33 15.54
CA LEU A 676 8.17 22.92 16.30
C LEU A 676 7.48 24.12 16.95
N TRP A 677 8.25 25.09 17.44
CA TRP A 677 7.71 26.37 17.93
C TRP A 677 6.94 27.10 16.81
N ALA A 678 7.55 27.27 15.64
CA ALA A 678 6.91 27.95 14.52
C ALA A 678 5.62 27.25 14.08
N GLU A 679 5.62 25.91 14.06
CA GLU A 679 4.44 25.12 13.75
C GLU A 679 3.31 25.26 14.78
N CYS A 680 3.63 25.35 16.07
CA CYS A 680 2.64 25.65 17.11
C CYS A 680 1.98 27.03 16.88
N ILE A 681 2.78 28.05 16.56
CA ILE A 681 2.28 29.40 16.24
C ILE A 681 1.39 29.36 14.99
N ALA A 682 1.79 28.63 13.95
CA ALA A 682 1.03 28.50 12.71
C ALA A 682 -0.33 27.80 12.91
N VAL A 683 -0.44 26.86 13.86
CA VAL A 683 -1.72 26.25 14.26
C VAL A 683 -2.64 27.26 14.97
N GLY A 684 -2.06 28.28 15.59
CA GLY A 684 -2.75 29.26 16.42
C GLY A 684 -2.59 28.99 17.92
N ALA A 685 -1.66 28.15 18.36
CA ALA A 685 -1.27 28.01 19.76
C ALA A 685 -0.35 29.18 20.20
N SER A 686 -0.05 29.29 21.50
CA SER A 686 1.11 30.05 21.97
C SER A 686 2.23 29.06 22.27
N ALA A 687 3.48 29.46 22.06
CA ALA A 687 4.59 28.55 22.27
C ALA A 687 5.83 29.28 22.79
N GLU A 688 6.62 28.59 23.61
CA GLU A 688 7.96 28.99 24.03
C GLU A 688 8.96 27.84 23.89
N ILE A 689 10.23 28.18 23.67
CA ILE A 689 11.34 27.24 23.62
C ILE A 689 12.04 27.24 24.98
N ARG A 690 12.31 26.06 25.52
CA ARG A 690 13.21 25.87 26.67
C ARG A 690 14.52 25.26 26.19
N ALA A 691 15.62 25.69 26.81
CA ALA A 691 16.96 25.25 26.45
C ALA A 691 17.13 23.74 26.69
N ALA A 692 18.02 23.11 25.92
CA ALA A 692 18.31 21.70 26.06
C ALA A 692 18.69 21.35 27.50
N VAL A 693 18.09 20.27 28.02
CA VAL A 693 18.33 19.77 29.38
C VAL A 693 19.46 18.73 29.34
N GLY A 694 20.23 18.65 30.42
CA GLY A 694 21.43 17.80 30.54
C GLY A 694 21.18 16.30 30.35
N ASP A 695 22.26 15.51 30.38
CA ASP A 695 22.31 14.12 29.91
C ASP A 695 21.83 13.08 30.94
N THR A 696 21.09 13.51 31.96
CA THR A 696 20.59 12.61 33.00
C THR A 696 19.07 12.66 33.14
N ASP A 697 18.47 11.51 33.46
CA ASP A 697 17.03 11.38 33.72
C ASP A 697 16.58 12.39 34.80
N ALA A 698 17.41 12.64 35.81
CA ALA A 698 17.13 13.56 36.90
C ALA A 698 17.06 15.03 36.45
N GLU A 699 17.95 15.47 35.57
CA GLU A 699 17.94 16.83 35.03
C GLU A 699 16.71 17.06 34.16
N LEU A 700 16.36 16.10 33.30
CA LEU A 700 15.18 16.16 32.46
C LEU A 700 13.89 16.25 33.29
N LEU A 701 13.74 15.40 34.30
CA LEU A 701 12.57 15.42 35.18
C LEU A 701 12.45 16.73 35.95
N ALA A 702 13.56 17.26 36.48
CA ALA A 702 13.56 18.55 37.17
C ALA A 702 13.11 19.70 36.26
N ALA A 703 13.58 19.73 35.01
CA ALA A 703 13.12 20.72 34.04
C ALA A 703 11.63 20.56 33.68
N LEU A 704 11.15 19.32 33.53
CA LEU A 704 9.75 19.05 33.25
C LEU A 704 8.83 19.44 34.41
N ASP A 705 9.27 19.28 35.67
CA ASP A 705 8.53 19.70 36.86
C ASP A 705 8.33 21.22 36.91
N GLU A 706 9.31 22.00 36.45
CA GLU A 706 9.17 23.46 36.33
C GLU A 706 8.19 23.84 35.21
N ILE A 707 8.25 23.12 34.08
CA ILE A 707 7.45 23.38 32.88
C ILE A 707 5.97 23.00 33.10
N VAL A 708 5.69 21.88 33.76
CA VAL A 708 4.33 21.34 33.93
C VAL A 708 3.43 22.26 34.75
N ALA A 709 3.99 23.22 35.49
CA ALA A 709 3.21 24.24 36.19
C ALA A 709 2.59 25.28 35.24
N GLN A 710 3.20 25.54 34.08
CA GLN A 710 2.87 26.66 33.19
C GLN A 710 2.48 26.24 31.77
N ALA A 711 2.78 25.01 31.37
CA ALA A 711 2.42 24.46 30.06
C ALA A 711 1.00 23.85 30.05
N ASP A 712 0.30 24.00 28.95
CA ASP A 712 -0.90 23.22 28.61
C ASP A 712 -0.57 22.01 27.74
N VAL A 713 0.53 22.06 26.99
CA VAL A 713 1.08 20.95 26.20
C VAL A 713 2.60 21.01 26.25
N ILE A 714 3.25 19.87 26.34
CA ILE A 714 4.72 19.76 26.27
C ILE A 714 5.09 18.95 25.03
N ILE A 715 6.07 19.43 24.26
CA ILE A 715 6.62 18.71 23.12
C ILE A 715 8.12 18.53 23.36
N THR A 716 8.58 17.29 23.37
CA THR A 716 10.00 16.96 23.37
C THR A 716 10.47 16.46 22.02
N SER A 717 11.73 16.71 21.67
CA SER A 717 12.36 16.21 20.44
C SER A 717 13.75 15.65 20.73
N GLY A 718 14.00 14.40 20.33
CA GLY A 718 15.22 13.65 20.67
C GLY A 718 15.00 12.62 21.79
N GLY A 719 15.91 11.65 21.91
CA GLY A 719 15.87 10.68 23.02
C GLY A 719 14.69 9.69 23.04
N VAL A 720 14.10 9.34 21.89
CA VAL A 720 12.98 8.38 21.79
C VAL A 720 13.27 7.10 20.98
N SER A 721 14.53 6.83 20.66
CA SER A 721 14.97 5.72 19.80
C SER A 721 15.29 4.41 20.57
N MET A 722 16.25 3.61 20.08
CA MET A 722 16.69 2.32 20.67
C MET A 722 18.13 2.38 21.21
N GLY A 723 18.72 3.58 21.32
CA GLY A 723 20.09 3.75 21.80
C GLY A 723 20.23 3.53 23.30
N ALA A 724 21.43 3.19 23.76
CA ALA A 724 21.75 3.00 25.18
C ALA A 724 21.70 4.30 26.03
N TYR A 725 21.46 5.46 25.39
CA TYR A 725 21.49 6.80 25.99
C TYR A 725 20.17 7.56 25.78
N ASP A 726 19.04 6.86 25.72
CA ASP A 726 17.71 7.42 25.42
C ASP A 726 17.04 8.01 26.69
N VAL A 727 17.63 9.08 27.23
CA VAL A 727 17.26 9.74 28.50
C VAL A 727 15.77 10.10 28.56
N VAL A 728 15.20 10.63 27.47
CA VAL A 728 13.78 11.01 27.40
C VAL A 728 12.87 9.81 27.56
N LYS A 729 13.14 8.71 26.87
CA LYS A 729 12.35 7.48 26.97
C LYS A 729 12.49 6.78 28.31
N SER A 730 13.68 6.80 28.91
CA SER A 730 13.92 6.26 30.25
C SER A 730 13.13 7.03 31.29
N ALA A 731 13.32 8.35 31.36
CA ALA A 731 12.70 9.23 32.34
C ALA A 731 11.17 9.31 32.21
N LEU A 732 10.64 9.38 30.99
CA LEU A 732 9.20 9.61 30.80
C LEU A 732 8.33 8.36 30.92
N ARG A 733 8.92 7.16 30.77
CA ARG A 733 8.18 5.90 30.97
C ARG A 733 7.68 5.75 32.40
N THR A 734 8.47 6.19 33.37
CA THR A 734 8.09 6.16 34.80
C THR A 734 7.00 7.18 35.11
N GLU A 735 6.89 8.24 34.31
CA GLU A 735 5.87 9.28 34.41
C GLU A 735 4.57 8.97 33.64
N GLY A 736 4.43 7.74 33.10
CA GLY A 736 3.21 7.30 32.42
C GLY A 736 3.10 7.72 30.95
N VAL A 737 4.22 8.01 30.28
CA VAL A 737 4.28 8.21 28.83
C VAL A 737 4.43 6.86 28.12
N ASP A 738 3.48 6.57 27.23
CA ASP A 738 3.49 5.36 26.40
C ASP A 738 4.37 5.60 25.16
N PHE A 739 5.38 4.74 24.98
CA PHE A 739 6.28 4.79 23.84
C PHE A 739 5.99 3.62 22.91
N VAL A 740 5.48 3.94 21.73
CA VAL A 740 5.13 2.98 20.70
C VAL A 740 5.98 3.16 19.46
N LYS A 741 6.08 2.10 18.67
CA LYS A 741 6.48 2.23 17.28
C LYS A 741 5.19 2.39 16.47
N VAL A 742 5.13 3.38 15.60
CA VAL A 742 4.04 3.60 14.67
C VAL A 742 4.45 3.11 13.29
N ALA A 743 3.51 2.49 12.57
CA ALA A 743 3.68 2.01 11.20
C ALA A 743 3.74 3.18 10.18
N MET A 744 4.71 4.08 10.36
CA MET A 744 4.93 5.23 9.49
C MET A 744 6.40 5.46 9.18
N GLN A 745 6.63 6.16 8.08
CA GLN A 745 7.95 6.67 7.74
C GLN A 745 7.88 8.05 7.06
N PRO A 746 8.74 9.01 7.45
CA PRO A 746 9.54 9.01 8.67
C PRO A 746 8.65 9.08 9.93
N GLY A 747 9.22 8.93 11.14
CA GLY A 747 8.46 9.06 12.39
C GLY A 747 8.08 7.76 13.10
N LYS A 748 8.86 6.68 12.93
CA LYS A 748 8.55 5.37 13.52
C LYS A 748 8.39 5.39 15.06
N PRO A 749 9.34 5.87 15.88
CA PRO A 749 9.11 5.92 17.33
C PRO A 749 8.25 7.13 17.71
N GLN A 750 7.25 6.96 18.58
CA GLN A 750 6.43 8.04 19.13
C GLN A 750 6.25 7.81 20.63
N GLY A 751 6.26 8.90 21.41
CA GLY A 751 5.84 8.89 22.81
C GLY A 751 4.63 9.80 23.02
N PHE A 752 3.64 9.33 23.75
CA PHE A 752 2.51 10.15 24.17
C PHE A 752 2.01 9.76 25.56
N GLY A 753 1.76 10.75 26.40
CA GLY A 753 1.24 10.55 27.74
C GLY A 753 0.88 11.86 28.42
N PHE A 754 0.80 11.82 29.74
CA PHE A 754 0.41 12.99 30.53
C PHE A 754 1.31 13.09 31.75
N LEU A 755 1.88 14.28 31.97
CA LEU A 755 2.53 14.62 33.22
C LEU A 755 1.49 15.15 34.22
N THR A 756 1.74 14.95 35.51
CA THR A 756 0.87 15.45 36.57
C THR A 756 1.44 16.75 37.13
N GLY A 757 0.81 17.87 36.78
CA GLY A 757 1.13 19.18 37.32
C GLY A 757 0.45 19.47 38.67
N PRO A 758 0.69 20.67 39.23
CA PRO A 758 0.10 21.11 40.49
C PRO A 758 -1.43 20.93 40.51
N GLY A 759 -1.96 20.45 41.64
CA GLY A 759 -3.39 20.21 41.81
C GLY A 759 -3.95 19.01 41.02
N GLY A 760 -3.09 18.10 40.55
CA GLY A 760 -3.50 16.90 39.80
C GLY A 760 -3.84 17.17 38.33
N ARG A 761 -3.46 18.34 37.80
CA ARG A 761 -3.70 18.72 36.41
C ARG A 761 -2.90 17.83 35.47
N ARG A 762 -3.57 17.18 34.52
CA ARG A 762 -2.90 16.34 33.51
C ARG A 762 -2.48 17.18 32.32
N VAL A 763 -1.18 17.25 32.06
CA VAL A 763 -0.59 18.00 30.93
C VAL A 763 -0.12 17.02 29.87
N PRO A 764 -0.72 17.00 28.66
CA PRO A 764 -0.28 16.11 27.59
C PRO A 764 1.16 16.40 27.18
N LEU A 765 1.92 15.33 27.00
CA LEU A 765 3.31 15.36 26.53
C LEU A 765 3.44 14.52 25.25
N PHE A 766 4.04 15.11 24.22
CA PHE A 766 4.42 14.47 22.97
C PHE A 766 5.94 14.33 22.92
N ALA A 767 6.45 13.10 22.79
CA ALA A 767 7.88 12.85 22.62
C ALA A 767 8.17 12.41 21.19
N LEU A 768 8.79 13.30 20.42
CA LEU A 768 8.99 13.17 18.98
C LEU A 768 10.43 12.72 18.63
N PRO A 769 10.65 12.09 17.46
CA PRO A 769 11.98 11.67 17.02
C PRO A 769 12.94 12.84 16.79
N GLY A 770 14.21 12.69 17.17
CA GLY A 770 15.23 13.75 17.04
C GLY A 770 15.63 14.15 15.61
N ASN A 771 15.32 13.34 14.60
CA ASN A 771 15.58 13.72 13.21
C ASN A 771 14.56 14.78 12.73
N PRO A 772 14.99 15.93 12.16
CA PRO A 772 14.11 17.07 11.89
C PRO A 772 12.88 16.75 11.05
N VAL A 773 13.03 16.03 9.95
CA VAL A 773 11.89 15.64 9.10
C VAL A 773 10.95 14.71 9.86
N SER A 774 11.48 13.81 10.69
CA SER A 774 10.65 12.91 11.49
C SER A 774 9.83 13.69 12.51
N SER A 775 10.45 14.64 13.22
CA SER A 775 9.76 15.56 14.13
C SER A 775 8.67 16.36 13.42
N PHE A 776 8.98 16.93 12.25
CA PHE A 776 8.03 17.69 11.44
C PHE A 776 6.80 16.84 11.03
N VAL A 777 7.04 15.68 10.42
CA VAL A 777 5.94 14.79 9.99
C VAL A 777 5.14 14.33 11.20
N SER A 778 5.78 14.00 12.33
CA SER A 778 5.07 13.60 13.55
C SER A 778 4.22 14.75 14.11
N PHE A 779 4.70 15.99 14.02
CA PHE A 779 3.92 17.17 14.37
C PHE A 779 2.68 17.29 13.48
N GLU A 780 2.85 17.23 12.16
CA GLU A 780 1.75 17.37 11.19
C GLU A 780 0.67 16.29 11.36
N ILE A 781 1.08 15.05 11.65
CA ILE A 781 0.17 13.90 11.74
C ILE A 781 -0.47 13.76 13.12
N PHE A 782 0.22 14.12 14.22
CA PHE A 782 -0.27 13.87 15.59
C PHE A 782 -0.50 15.14 16.40
N VAL A 783 0.48 16.05 16.45
CA VAL A 783 0.43 17.22 17.33
C VAL A 783 -0.51 18.30 16.80
N ARG A 784 -0.47 18.60 15.49
CA ARG A 784 -1.38 19.57 14.86
C ARG A 784 -2.85 19.19 15.08
N PRO A 785 -3.30 17.95 14.79
CA PRO A 785 -4.66 17.54 15.11
C PRO A 785 -4.99 17.64 16.61
N ALA A 786 -4.05 17.29 17.49
CA ALA A 786 -4.23 17.43 18.93
C ALA A 786 -4.43 18.88 19.37
N LEU A 787 -3.59 19.82 18.93
CA LEU A 787 -3.73 21.24 19.24
C LEU A 787 -5.06 21.81 18.71
N ARG A 788 -5.46 21.42 17.49
CA ARG A 788 -6.75 21.82 16.92
C ARG A 788 -7.92 21.23 17.71
N ARG A 789 -7.83 19.99 18.19
CA ARG A 789 -8.81 19.36 19.09
C ARG A 789 -8.92 20.08 20.43
N LEU A 790 -7.80 20.50 21.02
CA LEU A 790 -7.78 21.30 22.25
C LEU A 790 -8.50 22.64 22.04
N MET A 791 -8.25 23.31 20.91
CA MET A 791 -8.87 24.60 20.56
C MET A 791 -10.29 24.49 19.97
N ARG A 792 -10.82 23.28 19.78
CA ARG A 792 -12.07 23.00 19.04
C ARG A 792 -12.11 23.48 17.58
N LEU A 793 -10.95 23.58 16.94
CA LEU A 793 -10.83 23.99 15.54
C LEU A 793 -11.04 22.81 14.57
N ALA A 794 -12.09 22.89 13.74
CA ALA A 794 -12.37 21.93 12.68
C ALA A 794 -11.91 22.43 11.28
N PRO A 795 -11.49 21.54 10.35
CA PRO A 795 -11.18 20.13 10.57
C PRO A 795 -9.89 19.97 11.39
N GLU A 796 -9.77 18.92 12.20
CA GLU A 796 -8.58 18.65 13.02
C GLU A 796 -7.37 18.28 12.15
N LYS A 797 -7.60 17.46 11.12
CA LYS A 797 -6.59 17.05 10.14
C LYS A 797 -6.49 18.08 9.01
N ARG A 798 -5.29 18.21 8.43
CA ARG A 798 -5.13 18.92 7.16
C ARG A 798 -5.94 18.25 6.07
N ARG A 799 -6.45 19.06 5.13
CA ARG A 799 -7.19 18.55 3.98
C ARG A 799 -6.24 17.79 3.05
N LEU A 800 -6.70 16.64 2.58
CA LEU A 800 -6.03 15.92 1.50
C LEU A 800 -6.42 16.51 0.15
N ARG A 801 -5.50 16.43 -0.81
CA ARG A 801 -5.72 16.66 -2.23
C ARG A 801 -5.17 15.48 -3.00
N ARG A 802 -5.72 15.22 -4.17
CA ARG A 802 -5.12 14.27 -5.11
C ARG A 802 -4.12 15.00 -5.99
N ALA A 803 -2.92 14.46 -6.11
CA ALA A 803 -1.88 14.96 -7.00
C ALA A 803 -1.27 13.81 -7.80
N THR A 804 -0.77 14.11 -8.99
CA THR A 804 -0.06 13.16 -9.84
C THR A 804 1.44 13.24 -9.54
N LEU A 805 2.07 12.12 -9.21
CA LEU A 805 3.51 12.05 -9.00
C LEU A 805 4.27 12.37 -10.29
N THR A 806 5.30 13.21 -10.22
CA THR A 806 6.16 13.49 -11.38
C THR A 806 7.30 12.48 -11.53
N GLU A 807 7.61 11.75 -10.45
CA GLU A 807 8.70 10.78 -10.36
C GLU A 807 8.25 9.58 -9.52
N GLY A 808 8.78 8.40 -9.81
CA GLY A 808 8.48 7.19 -9.04
C GLY A 808 9.06 7.23 -7.64
N VAL A 809 8.37 6.61 -6.68
CA VAL A 809 8.76 6.57 -5.26
C VAL A 809 8.68 5.16 -4.71
N ARG A 810 9.66 4.79 -3.90
CA ARG A 810 9.70 3.51 -3.18
C ARG A 810 9.40 3.70 -1.71
N SER A 811 8.63 2.76 -1.15
CA SER A 811 8.25 2.68 0.25
C SER A 811 8.54 1.27 0.79
N PHE A 812 8.63 1.15 2.11
CA PHE A 812 8.75 -0.15 2.76
C PHE A 812 7.35 -0.67 3.08
N SER A 813 7.08 -1.95 2.77
CA SER A 813 5.81 -2.59 3.13
C SER A 813 5.56 -2.56 4.64
N GLY A 814 4.29 -2.42 5.02
CA GLY A 814 3.85 -2.35 6.42
C GLY A 814 4.07 -1.00 7.10
N ARG A 815 4.36 0.08 6.36
CA ARG A 815 4.44 1.45 6.89
C ARG A 815 3.91 2.48 5.90
N ARG A 816 3.08 3.39 6.39
CA ARG A 816 2.61 4.54 5.61
C ARG A 816 3.74 5.55 5.43
N GLN A 817 4.10 5.87 4.19
CA GLN A 817 5.12 6.88 3.92
C GLN A 817 4.49 8.25 3.76
N PHE A 818 5.05 9.24 4.46
CA PHE A 818 4.77 10.65 4.27
C PHE A 818 6.01 11.30 3.63
N GLY A 819 6.06 11.24 2.29
CA GLY A 819 7.17 11.74 1.51
C GLY A 819 7.03 13.23 1.21
N ARG A 820 8.14 13.96 1.20
CA ARG A 820 8.12 15.40 0.92
C ARG A 820 8.05 15.66 -0.58
N ALA A 821 7.20 16.60 -0.98
CA ALA A 821 7.08 17.03 -2.37
C ALA A 821 6.95 18.54 -2.53
N VAL A 822 7.35 19.01 -3.71
CA VAL A 822 6.98 20.30 -4.27
C VAL A 822 5.74 20.10 -5.13
N LEU A 823 4.63 20.65 -4.67
CA LEU A 823 3.37 20.71 -5.36
C LEU A 823 3.39 21.87 -6.35
N SER A 824 3.00 21.58 -7.58
CA SER A 824 2.89 22.56 -8.66
C SER A 824 1.62 22.33 -9.46
N ARG A 825 1.07 23.39 -10.04
CA ARG A 825 -0.17 23.32 -10.82
C ARG A 825 -0.08 24.20 -12.05
N SER A 826 -0.43 23.67 -13.21
CA SER A 826 -0.64 24.49 -14.41
C SER A 826 -2.10 24.98 -14.46
N PRO A 827 -2.40 26.11 -15.14
CA PRO A 827 -3.73 26.75 -15.10
C PRO A 827 -4.91 25.83 -15.47
N GLU A 828 -4.66 24.81 -16.30
CA GLU A 828 -5.67 23.88 -16.81
C GLU A 828 -5.36 22.40 -16.45
N GLY A 829 -4.27 22.13 -15.72
CA GLY A 829 -3.77 20.78 -15.46
C GLY A 829 -4.03 20.25 -14.03
N PRO A 830 -3.77 18.94 -13.82
CA PRO A 830 -3.85 18.33 -12.50
C PRO A 830 -2.78 18.92 -11.56
N LEU A 831 -3.03 18.83 -10.25
CA LEU A 831 -2.00 19.12 -9.25
C LEU A 831 -0.89 18.07 -9.39
N LEU A 832 0.36 18.51 -9.52
CA LEU A 832 1.52 17.64 -9.64
C LEU A 832 2.27 17.62 -8.30
N ALA A 833 2.75 16.44 -7.91
CA ALA A 833 3.60 16.25 -6.75
C ALA A 833 4.98 15.78 -7.19
N GLY A 834 5.96 16.69 -7.17
CA GLY A 834 7.35 16.35 -7.43
C GLY A 834 8.09 16.00 -6.14
N PRO A 835 8.48 14.73 -5.92
CA PRO A 835 9.27 14.36 -4.75
C PRO A 835 10.54 15.23 -4.65
N VAL A 836 10.88 15.70 -3.45
CA VAL A 836 12.19 16.35 -3.24
C VAL A 836 13.32 15.32 -3.37
N ALA A 837 14.50 15.78 -3.80
CA ALA A 837 15.64 14.92 -4.12
C ALA A 837 16.04 13.98 -2.96
N GLY A 838 16.06 14.47 -1.71
CA GLY A 838 16.35 13.69 -0.52
C GLY A 838 15.12 13.32 0.30
N GLN A 839 14.74 12.04 0.34
CA GLN A 839 13.68 11.54 1.24
C GLN A 839 14.17 11.14 2.64
N GLY A 840 15.48 11.15 2.88
CA GLY A 840 16.09 10.88 4.20
C GLY A 840 15.58 11.81 5.32
N SER A 841 15.46 11.27 6.54
CA SER A 841 14.81 11.97 7.67
C SER A 841 15.63 13.11 8.30
N HIS A 842 16.89 13.28 7.89
CA HIS A 842 17.81 14.31 8.39
C HIS A 842 17.98 15.49 7.40
N PHE A 843 17.36 15.46 6.22
CA PHE A 843 17.53 16.48 5.18
C PHE A 843 16.66 17.73 5.39
N VAL A 844 17.09 18.62 6.29
CA VAL A 844 16.41 19.90 6.60
C VAL A 844 16.32 20.82 5.38
N GLY A 845 17.35 20.86 4.53
CA GLY A 845 17.35 21.72 3.34
C GLY A 845 16.25 21.38 2.34
N ASP A 846 15.96 20.10 2.14
CA ASP A 846 14.88 19.64 1.27
C ASP A 846 13.49 19.82 1.92
N LEU A 847 13.41 19.79 3.25
CA LEU A 847 12.18 20.11 3.97
C LEU A 847 11.74 21.56 3.72
N ALA A 848 12.67 22.52 3.75
CA ALA A 848 12.37 23.93 3.51
C ALA A 848 11.81 24.23 2.09
N ARG A 849 12.03 23.33 1.13
CA ARG A 849 11.52 23.45 -0.25
C ARG A 849 10.15 22.80 -0.44
N ALA A 850 9.74 21.90 0.45
CA ALA A 850 8.51 21.14 0.32
C ALA A 850 7.30 21.97 0.77
N ASN A 851 6.25 22.00 -0.05
CA ASN A 851 4.94 22.60 0.29
C ASN A 851 3.84 21.52 0.41
N GLY A 852 4.20 20.24 0.29
CA GLY A 852 3.30 19.11 0.46
C GLY A 852 3.96 17.83 0.96
N LEU A 853 3.15 16.96 1.57
CA LEU A 853 3.53 15.59 1.90
C LEU A 853 2.68 14.60 1.10
N PHE A 854 3.26 13.84 0.19
CA PHE A 854 2.55 12.73 -0.47
C PHE A 854 2.49 11.50 0.42
N ILE A 855 1.40 10.76 0.29
CA ILE A 855 1.11 9.58 1.09
C ILE A 855 1.27 8.34 0.23
N VAL A 856 2.16 7.44 0.63
CA VAL A 856 2.19 6.06 0.14
C VAL A 856 1.51 5.18 1.19
N PRO A 857 0.41 4.48 0.84
CA PRO A 857 -0.26 3.54 1.73
C PRO A 857 0.67 2.43 2.25
N ASP A 858 0.32 1.81 3.38
CA ASP A 858 1.16 0.80 4.04
C ASP A 858 1.21 -0.56 3.31
N ASP A 859 0.24 -0.84 2.43
CA ASP A 859 0.19 -1.97 1.51
C ASP A 859 0.89 -1.70 0.16
N VAL A 860 1.40 -0.48 -0.05
CA VAL A 860 2.06 -0.05 -1.29
C VAL A 860 3.55 0.14 -1.05
N SER A 861 4.39 -0.60 -1.77
CA SER A 861 5.85 -0.52 -1.68
C SER A 861 6.51 0.27 -2.80
N GLU A 862 5.78 0.57 -3.88
CA GLU A 862 6.31 1.30 -5.04
C GLU A 862 5.15 2.01 -5.74
N LEU A 863 5.40 3.23 -6.20
CA LEU A 863 4.51 4.04 -7.04
C LEU A 863 5.32 4.60 -8.20
N ASP A 864 4.73 4.66 -9.38
CA ASP A 864 5.36 5.14 -10.60
C ASP A 864 5.07 6.63 -10.84
N ALA A 865 5.90 7.26 -11.67
CA ALA A 865 5.59 8.59 -12.20
C ALA A 865 4.26 8.52 -12.97
N GLY A 866 3.34 9.45 -12.72
CA GLY A 866 1.99 9.45 -13.27
C GLY A 866 0.92 8.89 -12.33
N ASP A 867 1.30 8.18 -11.26
CA ASP A 867 0.35 7.68 -10.27
C ASP A 867 -0.28 8.82 -9.47
N VAL A 868 -1.56 8.64 -9.12
CA VAL A 868 -2.31 9.61 -8.33
C VAL A 868 -2.21 9.24 -6.85
N VAL A 869 -1.71 10.17 -6.05
CA VAL A 869 -1.52 10.03 -4.60
C VAL A 869 -2.31 11.08 -3.84
N ASP A 870 -2.65 10.75 -2.59
CA ASP A 870 -3.09 11.77 -1.64
C ASP A 870 -1.90 12.59 -1.17
N VAL A 871 -2.07 13.91 -1.13
CA VAL A 871 -1.10 14.87 -0.61
C VAL A 871 -1.72 15.72 0.50
N ILE A 872 -0.96 15.90 1.57
CA ILE A 872 -1.23 16.90 2.61
C ILE A 872 -0.64 18.22 2.13
N LEU A 873 -1.47 19.25 1.99
CA LEU A 873 -1.01 20.61 1.70
C LEU A 873 -0.41 21.23 2.95
N LEU A 874 0.86 21.64 2.92
CA LEU A 874 1.51 22.31 4.05
C LEU A 874 1.17 23.81 4.08
N ASP A 875 1.05 24.41 2.89
CA ASP A 875 0.68 25.81 2.74
C ASP A 875 -0.81 25.97 2.44
N SER A 876 -1.37 27.11 2.86
CA SER A 876 -2.81 27.41 2.75
C SER A 876 -3.26 27.69 1.31
N ASP A 877 -2.33 28.01 0.40
CA ASP A 877 -2.59 28.63 -0.91
C ASP A 877 -1.93 27.85 -2.08
N ALA A 878 -2.18 26.53 -2.19
CA ALA A 878 -1.75 25.71 -3.34
C ALA A 878 -2.93 25.18 -4.17
#